data_AF-A0A437RHI8-F1
#
_entry.id   AF-A0A437RHI8-F1
#
_cell.length_a   1.000
_cell.length_b   1.000
_cell.length_c   1.000
_cell.angle_alpha   90.00
_cell.angle_beta   90.00
_cell.angle_gamma   90.00
#
_symmetry.space_group_name_H-M   'P 1'
#
loop_
_entity.id
_entity.type
_entity.pdbx_description
1 polymer ?
#
loop_
_entity_poly.entity_id
_entity_poly.type
_entity_poly.pdbx_seq_one_letter_code
_entity_poly.pdbx_strand_id
1 'polypeptide(L)'
;MRVSPLEAQGRAAPRSSAQRLRQQASGLAFASRPAPSGKRPSRPGRPVETSPMPSLTWRPTTPAPVRVAARPAGLWAALLAAVSVLLITLPAAASAPNLANEPRHALVIGNADYTTAPLLNPANDAAAVAKVLEKAGFKVDLKVNATQKQMQEAVTLFGDRLKAGGAGLFYFAGHGVQIKGRNFMLPVGATIAREDEVPYKAVDVQQVLDKMETAKNRINMVVLDACRDNPFARSSRSTGGGLTQVDAPIGSLIAFATAPGSVASDGRNANGLYTQHLLANIERPGTPIEDVFKRVRLGVRLDSNGSQVPWESTSLEGDFFFFPAAPGAKGGPTTLPPPPGIEQMARVERAYELLRQGQTDDAERIFRALAGASHTDIAWMGREGMAEVMLARGDSQAALAEANQIIAKAPTRSAAYLIRGRALAAAGQVQEGQAALQKAAGAQTVADFGWQKAEALVAVGNVQRKQDPKLAAQTYERAVRENPLSVPALSNLAVALNDSGDAAKARAVLERAQALDPTDAVTIALLRQTQENLAADQDRQRQRAIDESVQELAARFRNPAPRPAGSGAPDDWTSPALAISVLPFQDLTLPGSTGRVGLEALLQQEVIRELQARGFTMVERRLLDKVLAEVKLGSSELADQDTQIRLGKVLAARLMVSGALSPQGSPPGGAVGATVRAIDTETTQLAMVKAERPAAGPFNPGALAASIAQSVAQTIAEKYPLKGRLVQVDGDVAIINLGKKHGVAPGQQFNVLSQGQPIELNGRILGYRETRIAQITVTEVQELLAFGRVAGVQAPLARNQRIIARKE
;
A
#
# COMPACT_ATOMS: atom_id res chain seq x y z
N MET A 1 63.80 -22.86 -47.66
CA MET A 1 63.25 -24.08 -48.30
C MET A 1 61.76 -24.12 -47.97
N ARG A 2 60.83 -23.94 -48.93
CA ARG A 2 60.25 -25.01 -49.80
C ARG A 2 59.70 -26.15 -48.91
N VAL A 3 58.43 -26.58 -48.89
CA VAL A 3 57.35 -26.67 -49.91
C VAL A 3 55.97 -26.83 -49.22
N SER A 4 54.92 -26.36 -49.91
CA SER A 4 53.43 -26.54 -49.88
C SER A 4 52.93 -28.02 -49.68
N PRO A 5 51.60 -28.41 -49.74
CA PRO A 5 50.46 -27.76 -50.46
C PRO A 5 48.96 -28.01 -50.07
N LEU A 6 48.08 -27.29 -50.80
CA LEU A 6 46.77 -27.66 -51.41
C LEU A 6 45.40 -27.48 -50.68
N GLU A 7 44.55 -26.67 -51.36
CA GLU A 7 43.09 -26.77 -51.61
C GLU A 7 42.05 -26.57 -50.47
N ALA A 8 40.89 -25.91 -50.63
CA ALA A 8 40.22 -25.27 -51.77
C ALA A 8 39.19 -24.22 -51.27
N GLN A 9 38.89 -23.24 -52.12
CA GLN A 9 37.97 -22.11 -51.91
C GLN A 9 36.50 -22.48 -52.13
N GLY A 10 35.57 -21.78 -51.45
CA GLY A 10 34.13 -22.00 -51.61
C GLY A 10 33.21 -20.84 -51.19
N ARG A 11 33.13 -19.84 -52.07
CA ARG A 11 31.96 -19.00 -52.43
C ARG A 11 31.48 -17.82 -51.57
N ALA A 12 31.27 -16.75 -52.35
CA ALA A 12 30.87 -15.39 -52.03
C ALA A 12 29.36 -15.16 -52.12
N ALA A 13 28.96 -13.97 -51.64
CA ALA A 13 27.65 -13.35 -51.73
C ALA A 13 27.13 -13.16 -53.17
N PRO A 14 25.84 -12.79 -53.32
CA PRO A 14 25.43 -11.92 -54.40
C PRO A 14 24.75 -10.63 -53.91
N ARG A 15 25.12 -9.52 -54.55
CA ARG A 15 24.32 -8.29 -54.67
C ARG A 15 23.80 -8.18 -56.10
N SER A 16 22.54 -7.76 -56.18
CA SER A 16 21.88 -6.93 -57.21
C SER A 16 21.82 -7.39 -58.66
N SER A 17 20.59 -7.39 -59.18
CA SER A 17 20.29 -6.80 -60.49
C SER A 17 18.88 -6.20 -60.48
N ALA A 18 18.85 -4.90 -60.74
CA ALA A 18 17.67 -4.10 -60.99
C ALA A 18 17.25 -4.21 -62.46
N GLN A 19 15.95 -4.14 -62.74
CA GLN A 19 15.37 -3.54 -63.96
C GLN A 19 13.84 -3.41 -63.75
N ARG A 20 13.36 -2.19 -63.46
CA ARG A 20 12.71 -1.25 -64.40
C ARG A 20 11.34 -1.72 -64.90
N LEU A 21 10.29 -1.01 -64.45
CA LEU A 21 9.32 -0.38 -65.36
C LEU A 21 8.60 0.78 -64.64
N ARG A 22 8.54 1.91 -65.33
CA ARG A 22 7.90 3.19 -64.96
C ARG A 22 6.41 3.17 -65.31
N GLN A 23 5.65 3.94 -64.54
CA GLN A 23 4.52 4.82 -64.92
C GLN A 23 3.49 4.32 -65.97
N GLN A 24 2.25 4.18 -65.52
CA GLN A 24 1.04 4.78 -66.12
C GLN A 24 -0.10 4.66 -65.08
N ALA A 25 -0.61 5.80 -64.60
CA ALA A 25 -1.92 6.37 -64.97
C ALA A 25 -3.08 5.60 -64.32
N SER A 26 -3.82 6.14 -63.34
CA SER A 26 -4.84 7.21 -63.42
C SER A 26 -6.19 6.60 -63.07
N GLY A 27 -6.99 7.31 -62.26
CA GLY A 27 -8.44 7.15 -62.22
C GLY A 27 -8.98 6.43 -60.99
N LEU A 28 -9.43 7.21 -59.99
CA LEU A 28 -10.86 7.44 -59.78
C LEU A 28 -11.02 8.50 -58.68
N ALA A 29 -11.25 9.73 -59.11
CA ALA A 29 -11.85 10.78 -58.32
C ALA A 29 -13.36 10.75 -58.56
N PHE A 30 -14.15 10.92 -57.51
CA PHE A 30 -15.36 11.74 -57.63
C PHE A 30 -15.56 12.55 -56.35
N ALA A 31 -15.85 13.82 -56.59
CA ALA A 31 -15.79 14.94 -55.66
C ALA A 31 -17.02 15.03 -54.76
N SER A 32 -16.89 15.77 -53.66
CA SER A 32 -17.86 16.84 -53.34
C SER A 32 -17.40 17.74 -52.19
N ARG A 33 -17.16 19.01 -52.54
CA ARG A 33 -17.36 20.24 -51.74
C ARG A 33 -18.28 21.12 -52.61
N PRO A 34 -18.96 22.19 -52.13
CA PRO A 34 -18.83 22.86 -50.82
C PRO A 34 -20.19 23.21 -50.15
N ALA A 35 -20.12 23.93 -49.02
CA ALA A 35 -21.25 24.59 -48.36
C ALA A 35 -21.98 25.61 -49.27
N PRO A 36 -23.22 25.99 -48.90
CA PRO A 36 -23.40 27.39 -48.53
C PRO A 36 -24.34 27.65 -47.32
N SER A 37 -24.17 28.86 -46.79
CA SER A 37 -24.91 29.55 -45.75
C SER A 37 -26.39 29.82 -46.05
N GLY A 38 -27.24 29.93 -45.02
CA GLY A 38 -28.42 30.81 -45.07
C GLY A 38 -29.62 30.50 -44.16
N LYS A 39 -29.67 31.19 -43.01
CA LYS A 39 -30.86 31.81 -42.34
C LYS A 39 -32.08 30.95 -41.88
N ARG A 40 -32.24 30.88 -40.53
CA ARG A 40 -33.44 31.04 -39.62
C ARG A 40 -34.88 30.97 -40.21
N PRO A 41 -35.93 30.56 -39.45
CA PRO A 41 -36.11 30.87 -38.01
C PRO A 41 -36.71 29.78 -37.09
N SER A 42 -36.55 30.07 -35.80
CA SER A 42 -37.08 29.43 -34.59
C SER A 42 -38.60 29.58 -34.40
N ARG A 43 -39.28 28.52 -33.95
CA ARG A 43 -40.40 28.58 -32.98
C ARG A 43 -40.55 27.25 -32.20
N PRO A 44 -41.12 27.29 -30.98
CA PRO A 44 -40.82 26.33 -29.92
C PRO A 44 -41.86 25.20 -29.80
N GLY A 45 -41.38 23.98 -29.54
CA GLY A 45 -42.19 22.84 -29.12
C GLY A 45 -42.38 22.81 -27.60
N ARG A 46 -43.63 22.74 -27.16
CA ARG A 46 -44.10 22.67 -25.76
C ARG A 46 -43.58 21.43 -25.02
N PRO A 47 -43.36 21.51 -23.70
CA PRO A 47 -43.05 20.36 -22.86
C PRO A 47 -44.30 19.57 -22.47
N VAL A 48 -44.10 18.26 -22.31
CA VAL A 48 -45.07 17.29 -21.81
C VAL A 48 -45.32 17.53 -20.32
N GLU A 49 -46.60 17.62 -19.99
CA GLU A 49 -47.17 17.87 -18.68
C GLU A 49 -47.07 16.61 -17.81
N THR A 50 -46.33 16.69 -16.70
CA THR A 50 -46.38 15.69 -15.62
C THR A 50 -46.71 16.42 -14.32
N SER A 51 -47.83 16.02 -13.71
CA SER A 51 -48.35 16.59 -12.47
C SER A 51 -47.38 16.39 -11.29
N PRO A 52 -47.26 17.34 -10.36
CA PRO A 52 -46.37 17.22 -9.22
C PRO A 52 -47.02 16.50 -8.03
N MET A 53 -46.30 15.52 -7.48
CA MET A 53 -46.44 15.06 -6.09
C MET A 53 -45.72 16.05 -5.16
N PRO A 54 -46.18 16.23 -3.90
CA PRO A 54 -45.74 17.34 -3.04
C PRO A 54 -44.33 17.12 -2.46
N SER A 55 -43.60 18.23 -2.34
CA SER A 55 -42.27 18.30 -1.74
C SER A 55 -42.33 18.21 -0.21
N LEU A 56 -41.60 17.25 0.36
CA LEU A 56 -41.26 17.23 1.77
C LEU A 56 -40.23 18.34 2.03
N THR A 57 -40.66 19.44 2.63
CA THR A 57 -39.77 20.52 3.09
C THR A 57 -39.46 20.31 4.58
N TRP A 58 -38.19 20.07 4.90
CA TRP A 58 -37.70 20.11 6.27
C TRP A 58 -37.58 21.59 6.69
N ARG A 59 -38.46 22.04 7.58
CA ARG A 59 -38.32 23.32 8.30
C ARG A 59 -37.77 23.04 9.70
N PRO A 60 -36.74 23.76 10.18
CA PRO A 60 -36.36 23.72 11.58
C PRO A 60 -37.44 24.42 12.42
N THR A 61 -38.00 23.70 13.39
CA THR A 61 -38.95 24.21 14.37
C THR A 61 -38.23 25.03 15.43
N THR A 62 -38.62 26.30 15.57
CA THR A 62 -38.36 27.11 16.76
C THR A 62 -39.30 26.67 17.89
N PRO A 63 -38.82 26.44 19.12
CA PRO A 63 -39.71 26.25 20.25
C PRO A 63 -40.25 27.60 20.76
N ALA A 64 -41.57 27.69 20.87
CA ALA A 64 -42.33 28.79 21.47
C ALA A 64 -42.32 28.70 23.03
N PRO A 65 -42.62 29.80 23.74
CA PRO A 65 -42.34 29.92 25.17
C PRO A 65 -43.41 29.26 26.04
N VAL A 66 -42.98 28.53 27.06
CA VAL A 66 -43.86 27.99 28.11
C VAL A 66 -44.18 29.10 29.11
N ARG A 67 -45.46 29.48 29.21
CA ARG A 67 -46.00 30.29 30.30
C ARG A 67 -46.09 29.46 31.57
N VAL A 68 -45.48 29.92 32.66
CA VAL A 68 -45.71 29.41 34.02
C VAL A 68 -46.48 30.45 34.82
N ALA A 69 -47.55 29.99 35.45
CA ALA A 69 -48.50 30.78 36.23
C ALA A 69 -47.91 31.27 37.56
N ALA A 70 -48.41 32.43 37.99
CA ALA A 70 -48.05 33.15 39.21
C ALA A 70 -48.59 32.49 40.50
N ARG A 71 -47.78 32.51 41.58
CA ARG A 71 -48.18 32.51 43.00
C ARG A 71 -47.13 33.29 43.83
N PRO A 72 -47.49 33.80 45.03
CA PRO A 72 -47.28 35.21 45.36
C PRO A 72 -46.04 35.52 46.20
N ALA A 73 -45.79 36.83 46.25
CA ALA A 73 -44.74 37.54 46.93
C ALA A 73 -44.73 37.39 48.46
N GLY A 74 -43.54 37.62 49.03
CA GLY A 74 -43.33 37.93 50.44
C GLY A 74 -42.44 36.90 51.12
N LEU A 75 -41.14 37.20 51.23
CA LEU A 75 -40.24 36.89 52.38
C LEU A 75 -38.74 36.85 52.03
N TRP A 76 -38.31 37.10 50.79
CA TRP A 76 -36.88 37.10 50.42
C TRP A 76 -36.27 38.47 50.12
N ALA A 77 -36.95 39.57 50.48
CA ALA A 77 -36.47 40.93 50.24
C ALA A 77 -35.42 41.42 51.27
N ALA A 78 -35.12 40.66 52.32
CA ALA A 78 -34.17 41.05 53.36
C ALA A 78 -32.81 40.34 53.29
N LEU A 79 -32.63 39.30 52.47
CA LEU A 79 -31.36 38.56 52.37
C LEU A 79 -30.49 38.93 51.16
N LEU A 80 -31.02 39.72 50.22
CA LEU A 80 -30.31 40.15 49.00
C LEU A 80 -29.57 41.49 49.13
N ALA A 81 -29.73 42.23 50.24
CA ALA A 81 -28.99 43.48 50.47
C ALA A 81 -27.65 43.30 51.21
N ALA A 82 -27.40 42.13 51.82
CA ALA A 82 -26.16 41.84 52.54
C ALA A 82 -25.12 41.03 51.74
N VAL A 83 -25.47 40.53 50.55
CA VAL A 83 -24.54 39.83 49.65
C VAL A 83 -24.03 40.74 48.51
N SER A 84 -24.65 41.91 48.30
CA SER A 84 -24.20 42.88 47.28
C SER A 84 -23.10 43.85 47.75
N VAL A 85 -22.66 43.77 49.01
CA VAL A 85 -21.53 44.57 49.54
C VAL A 85 -20.31 43.69 49.91
N LEU A 86 -20.43 42.36 49.79
CA LEU A 86 -19.32 41.41 50.00
C LEU A 86 -18.95 40.66 48.71
N LEU A 87 -18.94 41.37 47.58
CA LEU A 87 -18.52 40.86 46.26
C LEU A 87 -17.86 41.96 45.40
N ILE A 88 -17.20 42.94 46.04
CA ILE A 88 -16.42 44.01 45.37
C ILE A 88 -14.93 44.00 45.78
N THR A 89 -14.43 42.97 46.48
CA THR A 89 -12.99 42.81 46.72
C THR A 89 -12.52 41.36 46.51
N LEU A 90 -12.83 40.80 45.36
CA LEU A 90 -11.96 39.80 44.75
C LEU A 90 -10.94 40.58 43.90
N PRO A 91 -9.62 40.54 44.20
CA PRO A 91 -8.64 40.97 43.22
C PRO A 91 -8.71 39.95 42.06
N ALA A 92 -9.53 40.27 41.06
CA ALA A 92 -9.47 39.68 39.74
C ALA A 92 -8.21 40.19 39.04
N ALA A 93 -7.08 39.70 39.51
CA ALA A 93 -5.79 39.76 38.85
C ALA A 93 -5.04 38.45 39.14
N ALA A 94 -5.68 37.32 38.82
CA ALA A 94 -4.90 36.24 38.25
C ALA A 94 -4.48 36.73 36.86
N SER A 95 -3.41 37.52 36.84
CA SER A 95 -2.68 37.84 35.62
C SER A 95 -2.46 36.51 34.90
N ALA A 96 -3.11 36.30 33.75
CA ALA A 96 -2.61 35.32 32.80
C ALA A 96 -1.09 35.61 32.69
N PRO A 97 -0.21 34.60 32.81
CA PRO A 97 1.23 34.84 32.77
C PRO A 97 1.50 35.69 31.55
N ASN A 98 1.98 36.90 31.79
CA ASN A 98 2.22 37.87 30.74
C ASN A 98 3.30 37.24 29.86
N LEU A 99 2.93 36.65 28.72
CA LEU A 99 3.84 35.99 27.77
C LEU A 99 4.98 36.93 27.31
N ALA A 100 4.80 38.24 27.53
CA ALA A 100 5.82 39.27 27.35
C ALA A 100 7.00 39.19 28.35
N ASN A 101 6.90 38.42 29.43
CA ASN A 101 7.90 38.39 30.51
C ASN A 101 8.37 36.97 30.91
N GLU A 102 8.16 35.97 30.03
CA GLU A 102 8.70 34.62 30.24
C GLU A 102 10.24 34.66 30.27
N PRO A 103 10.91 34.12 31.31
CA PRO A 103 12.37 34.02 31.33
C PRO A 103 12.86 33.16 30.16
N ARG A 104 13.66 33.77 29.29
CA ARG A 104 14.25 33.12 28.10
C ARG A 104 15.77 33.09 28.28
N HIS A 105 16.35 31.90 28.24
CA HIS A 105 17.79 31.71 28.40
C HIS A 105 18.35 30.91 27.24
N ALA A 106 19.48 31.36 26.68
CA ALA A 106 20.16 30.62 25.62
C ALA A 106 21.64 30.42 25.93
N LEU A 107 22.15 29.24 25.58
CA LEU A 107 23.59 28.97 25.51
C LEU A 107 23.93 28.72 24.04
N VAL A 108 24.82 29.55 23.51
CA VAL A 108 25.21 29.54 22.10
C VAL A 108 26.71 29.31 22.03
N ILE A 109 27.15 28.23 21.38
CA ILE A 109 28.55 27.84 21.28
C ILE A 109 28.94 27.71 19.81
N GLY A 110 30.01 28.41 19.40
CA GLY A 110 30.57 28.34 18.05
C GLY A 110 32.05 28.01 18.08
N ASN A 111 32.44 26.81 17.69
CA ASN A 111 33.84 26.38 17.67
C ASN A 111 34.31 26.21 16.23
N ALA A 112 35.29 27.01 15.83
CA ALA A 112 35.85 27.08 14.48
C ALA A 112 37.38 26.85 14.46
N ASP A 113 38.09 27.36 15.47
CA ASP A 113 39.55 27.37 15.54
C ASP A 113 40.13 26.05 16.09
N TYR A 114 39.93 24.96 15.34
CA TYR A 114 40.52 23.67 15.65
C TYR A 114 41.94 23.57 15.10
N THR A 115 42.85 22.98 15.88
CA THR A 115 44.23 22.70 15.43
C THR A 115 44.27 21.77 14.21
N THR A 116 43.30 20.87 14.12
CA THR A 116 43.09 19.96 12.98
C THR A 116 41.70 20.17 12.41
N ALA A 117 41.62 20.40 11.09
CA ALA A 117 40.39 20.67 10.35
C ALA A 117 39.61 21.92 10.86
N PRO A 118 40.19 23.12 10.77
CA PRO A 118 39.46 24.34 11.13
C PRO A 118 38.22 24.54 10.24
N LEU A 119 37.16 25.11 10.82
CA LEU A 119 35.90 25.44 10.14
C LEU A 119 35.81 26.95 9.90
N LEU A 120 35.12 27.37 8.84
CA LEU A 120 35.06 28.76 8.41
C LEU A 120 33.99 29.56 9.16
N ASN A 121 32.79 29.01 9.31
CA ASN A 121 31.60 29.77 9.74
C ASN A 121 31.08 29.57 11.18
N PRO A 122 31.43 28.53 11.97
CA PRO A 122 30.78 28.31 13.27
C PRO A 122 30.83 29.48 14.26
N ALA A 123 31.94 30.23 14.28
CA ALA A 123 32.08 31.42 15.12
C ALA A 123 31.13 32.55 14.67
N ASN A 124 31.00 32.75 13.35
CA ASN A 124 30.10 33.74 12.76
C ASN A 124 28.63 33.33 12.96
N ASP A 125 28.32 32.05 12.76
CA ASP A 125 26.99 31.48 12.94
C ASP A 125 26.51 31.68 14.37
N ALA A 126 27.35 31.32 15.35
CA ALA A 126 27.04 31.49 16.78
C ALA A 126 26.82 32.97 17.13
N ALA A 127 27.66 33.88 16.64
CA ALA A 127 27.48 35.31 16.89
C ALA A 127 26.18 35.86 16.26
N ALA A 128 25.84 35.43 15.05
CA ALA A 128 24.63 35.85 14.36
C ALA A 128 23.35 35.33 15.05
N VAL A 129 23.34 34.04 15.44
CA VAL A 129 22.25 33.43 16.20
C VAL A 129 22.09 34.10 17.56
N ALA A 130 23.18 34.34 18.29
CA ALA A 130 23.14 35.05 19.57
C ALA A 130 22.45 36.41 19.45
N LYS A 131 22.85 37.22 18.46
CA LYS A 131 22.26 38.54 18.23
C LYS A 131 20.76 38.49 17.94
N VAL A 132 20.29 37.51 17.16
CA VAL A 132 18.85 37.36 16.87
C VAL A 132 18.08 36.88 18.11
N LEU A 133 18.66 35.99 18.90
CA LEU A 133 18.05 35.51 20.14
C LEU A 133 17.95 36.61 21.20
N GLU A 134 18.96 37.47 21.33
CA GLU A 134 18.91 38.66 22.19
C GLU A 134 17.76 39.59 21.79
N LYS A 135 17.59 39.87 20.49
CA LYS A 135 16.43 40.63 19.99
C LYS A 135 15.10 39.93 20.32
N ALA A 136 15.07 38.60 20.31
CA ALA A 136 13.91 37.79 20.69
C ALA A 136 13.71 37.69 22.22
N GLY A 137 14.47 38.44 23.02
CA GLY A 137 14.33 38.52 24.47
C GLY A 137 15.04 37.42 25.26
N PHE A 138 15.92 36.63 24.63
CA PHE A 138 16.76 35.67 25.35
C PHE A 138 17.91 36.38 26.05
N LYS A 139 18.20 35.95 27.28
CA LYS A 139 19.50 36.18 27.92
C LYS A 139 20.48 35.14 27.39
N VAL A 140 21.36 35.57 26.48
CA VAL A 140 22.28 34.70 25.76
C VAL A 140 23.64 34.64 26.46
N ASP A 141 24.17 33.43 26.64
CA ASP A 141 25.58 33.17 26.95
C ASP A 141 26.28 32.65 25.70
N LEU A 142 27.09 33.51 25.07
CA LEU A 142 27.83 33.17 23.85
C LEU A 142 29.25 32.72 24.21
N LYS A 143 29.65 31.55 23.72
CA LYS A 143 31.04 31.06 23.75
C LYS A 143 31.54 30.82 22.34
N VAL A 144 32.67 31.39 21.99
CA VAL A 144 33.34 31.16 20.71
C VAL A 144 34.70 30.52 20.97
N ASN A 145 35.03 29.47 20.21
CA ASN A 145 36.27 28.70 20.36
C ASN A 145 36.52 28.28 21.82
N ALA A 146 35.54 27.58 22.39
CA ALA A 146 35.54 27.15 23.78
C ALA A 146 36.31 25.84 23.99
N THR A 147 37.16 25.83 25.02
CA THR A 147 37.82 24.62 25.54
C THR A 147 36.82 23.71 26.25
N GLN A 148 37.21 22.46 26.50
CA GLN A 148 36.35 21.47 27.17
C GLN A 148 35.83 21.97 28.52
N LYS A 149 36.74 22.55 29.33
CA LYS A 149 36.40 23.12 30.65
C LYS A 149 35.38 24.24 30.52
N GLN A 150 35.60 25.18 29.60
CA GLN A 150 34.67 26.30 29.38
C GLN A 150 33.30 25.84 28.91
N MET A 151 33.24 24.81 28.04
CA MET A 151 31.97 24.23 27.59
C MET A 151 31.22 23.55 28.76
N GLN A 152 31.90 22.75 29.57
CA GLN A 152 31.28 22.08 30.74
C GLN A 152 30.77 23.09 31.78
N GLU A 153 31.56 24.12 32.08
CA GLU A 153 31.15 25.23 32.96
C GLU A 153 29.94 25.96 32.40
N ALA A 154 29.93 26.26 31.10
CA ALA A 154 28.82 26.93 30.44
C ALA A 154 27.53 26.09 30.45
N VAL A 155 27.61 24.78 30.19
CA VAL A 155 26.47 23.86 30.26
C VAL A 155 25.91 23.78 31.69
N THR A 156 26.79 23.74 32.69
CA THR A 156 26.39 23.73 34.11
C THR A 156 25.64 25.02 34.47
N LEU A 157 26.23 26.17 34.14
CA LEU A 157 25.65 27.49 34.40
C LEU A 157 24.33 27.69 33.63
N PHE A 158 24.24 27.18 32.41
CA PHE A 158 23.01 27.19 31.62
C PHE A 158 21.90 26.43 32.35
N GLY A 159 22.16 25.18 32.78
CA GLY A 159 21.19 24.40 33.56
C GLY A 159 20.74 25.09 34.85
N ASP A 160 21.65 25.77 35.56
CA ASP A 160 21.28 26.52 36.77
C ASP A 160 20.39 27.73 36.47
N ARG A 161 20.63 28.44 35.36
CA ARG A 161 19.77 29.55 34.91
C ARG A 161 18.39 29.07 34.47
N LEU A 162 18.31 27.90 33.85
CA LEU A 162 17.05 27.30 33.42
C LEU A 162 16.11 26.94 34.58
N LYS A 163 16.60 26.78 35.82
CA LYS A 163 15.74 26.55 37.00
C LYS A 163 14.75 27.69 37.27
N ALA A 164 14.96 28.88 36.68
CA ALA A 164 14.00 29.98 36.71
C ALA A 164 12.72 29.72 35.88
N GLY A 165 12.66 28.62 35.12
CA GLY A 165 11.56 28.26 34.24
C GLY A 165 11.59 28.99 32.90
N GLY A 166 10.50 28.86 32.14
CA GLY A 166 10.31 29.56 30.86
C GLY A 166 10.82 28.78 29.66
N ALA A 167 11.67 29.42 28.83
CA ALA A 167 12.19 28.83 27.59
C ALA A 167 13.73 28.74 27.58
N GLY A 168 14.25 27.53 27.35
CA GLY A 168 15.68 27.26 27.19
C GLY A 168 16.04 26.97 25.73
N LEU A 169 17.12 27.57 25.22
CA LEU A 169 17.66 27.27 23.90
C LEU A 169 19.16 26.98 23.95
N PHE A 170 19.57 25.81 23.49
CA PHE A 170 20.96 25.46 23.26
C PHE A 170 21.26 25.46 21.76
N TYR A 171 22.30 26.18 21.34
CA TYR A 171 22.80 26.20 19.97
C TYR A 171 24.27 25.83 19.95
N PHE A 172 24.65 24.86 19.12
CA PHE A 172 26.04 24.51 18.89
C PHE A 172 26.36 24.47 17.40
N ALA A 173 27.42 25.18 17.00
CA ALA A 173 28.05 25.06 15.69
C ALA A 173 29.51 24.65 15.84
N GLY A 174 29.97 23.66 15.06
CA GLY A 174 31.34 23.16 15.13
C GLY A 174 31.50 21.69 14.73
N HIS A 175 32.55 21.02 15.19
CA HIS A 175 32.71 19.59 14.99
C HIS A 175 31.93 18.78 16.03
N GLY A 176 31.27 17.73 15.54
CA GLY A 176 30.57 16.76 16.39
C GLY A 176 30.79 15.32 15.91
N VAL A 177 30.82 14.38 16.84
CA VAL A 177 31.04 12.95 16.57
C VAL A 177 30.04 12.08 17.33
N GLN A 178 29.74 10.90 16.80
CA GLN A 178 28.92 9.90 17.49
C GLN A 178 29.72 8.66 17.82
N ILE A 179 29.71 8.28 19.09
CA ILE A 179 30.35 7.06 19.58
C ILE A 179 29.30 6.25 20.35
N LYS A 180 29.09 4.98 19.97
CA LYS A 180 28.16 4.05 20.65
C LYS A 180 26.75 4.63 20.88
N GLY A 181 26.20 5.34 19.90
CA GLY A 181 24.85 5.92 20.00
C GLY A 181 24.75 7.24 20.78
N ARG A 182 25.87 7.82 21.24
CA ARG A 182 25.91 9.12 21.95
C ARG A 182 26.56 10.19 21.10
N ASN A 183 26.07 11.41 21.23
CA ASN A 183 26.48 12.58 20.45
C ASN A 183 27.43 13.47 21.26
N PHE A 184 28.61 13.76 20.72
CA PHE A 184 29.63 14.56 21.40
C PHE A 184 29.99 15.80 20.58
N MET A 185 30.14 16.92 21.27
CA MET A 185 30.63 18.19 20.74
C MET A 185 32.13 18.29 21.00
N LEU A 186 32.90 18.61 19.97
CA LEU A 186 34.36 18.73 20.10
C LEU A 186 34.75 20.15 20.57
N PRO A 187 35.50 20.26 21.67
CA PRO A 187 36.06 21.53 22.12
C PRO A 187 37.31 21.91 21.31
N VAL A 188 37.63 23.20 21.24
CA VAL A 188 38.92 23.62 20.69
C VAL A 188 40.06 23.25 21.65
N GLY A 189 41.26 23.01 21.12
CA GLY A 189 42.42 22.60 21.89
C GLY A 189 42.41 21.15 22.40
N ALA A 190 41.36 20.36 22.12
CA ALA A 190 41.37 18.93 22.44
C ALA A 190 42.16 18.13 21.40
N THR A 191 43.20 17.44 21.86
CA THR A 191 43.92 16.44 21.07
C THR A 191 43.32 15.06 21.34
N ILE A 192 42.47 14.60 20.42
CA ILE A 192 41.84 13.28 20.47
C ILE A 192 42.51 12.44 19.40
N ALA A 193 43.18 11.36 19.78
CA ALA A 193 43.90 10.48 18.84
C ALA A 193 43.11 9.23 18.47
N ARG A 194 42.22 8.78 19.36
CA ARG A 194 41.45 7.52 19.22
C ARG A 194 40.01 7.70 19.67
N GLU A 195 39.13 6.87 19.14
CA GLU A 195 37.68 6.88 19.41
C GLU A 195 37.35 6.66 20.90
N ASP A 196 38.13 5.85 21.61
CA ASP A 196 37.97 5.59 23.05
C ASP A 196 38.29 6.81 23.92
N GLU A 197 38.93 7.85 23.36
CA GLU A 197 39.25 9.08 24.09
C GLU A 197 38.14 10.14 24.05
N VAL A 198 37.20 10.01 23.12
CA VAL A 198 36.10 10.97 22.93
C VAL A 198 35.28 11.16 24.21
N PRO A 199 34.85 10.11 24.96
CA PRO A 199 33.97 10.29 26.11
C PRO A 199 34.54 11.15 27.24
N TYR A 200 35.87 11.27 27.36
CA TYR A 200 36.51 12.06 28.41
C TYR A 200 37.23 13.32 27.91
N LYS A 201 37.42 13.50 26.60
CA LYS A 201 38.01 14.72 26.00
C LYS A 201 36.99 15.62 25.27
N ALA A 202 35.80 15.12 24.96
CA ALA A 202 34.71 15.88 24.36
C ALA A 202 33.65 16.27 25.41
N VAL A 203 32.57 16.93 24.96
CA VAL A 203 31.40 17.25 25.79
C VAL A 203 30.18 16.53 25.23
N ASP A 204 29.49 15.76 26.06
CA ASP A 204 28.30 15.00 25.63
C ASP A 204 27.08 15.92 25.53
N VAL A 205 26.37 15.86 24.39
CA VAL A 205 25.10 16.56 24.17
C VAL A 205 24.03 16.11 25.17
N GLN A 206 24.07 14.83 25.60
CA GLN A 206 23.12 14.32 26.59
C GLN A 206 23.19 15.09 27.91
N GLN A 207 24.37 15.59 28.31
CA GLN A 207 24.49 16.42 29.51
C GLN A 207 23.69 17.72 29.41
N VAL A 208 23.57 18.28 28.20
CA VAL A 208 22.73 19.47 27.96
C VAL A 208 21.26 19.10 28.09
N LEU A 209 20.85 18.01 27.43
CA LEU A 209 19.47 17.52 27.47
C LEU A 209 19.01 17.20 28.91
N ASP A 210 19.83 16.49 29.69
CA ASP A 210 19.52 16.13 31.08
C ASP A 210 19.34 17.38 31.96
N LYS A 211 20.16 18.42 31.74
CA LYS A 211 20.04 19.70 32.46
C LYS A 211 18.75 20.44 32.08
N MET A 212 18.39 20.42 30.79
CA MET A 212 17.16 21.03 30.29
C MET A 212 15.90 20.30 30.77
N GLU A 213 15.94 18.98 30.83
CA GLU A 213 14.86 18.14 31.35
C GLU A 213 14.67 18.36 32.87
N THR A 214 15.78 18.38 33.63
CA THR A 214 15.75 18.62 35.09
C THR A 214 15.18 20.00 35.42
N ALA A 215 15.39 21.00 34.57
CA ALA A 215 14.89 22.35 34.78
C ALA A 215 13.36 22.47 34.63
N LYS A 216 12.69 21.49 34.00
CA LYS A 216 11.23 21.48 33.77
C LYS A 216 10.69 22.79 33.16
N ASN A 217 11.46 23.35 32.24
CA ASN A 217 11.01 24.49 31.45
C ASN A 217 9.75 24.14 30.67
N ARG A 218 8.98 25.18 30.33
CA ARG A 218 7.84 25.01 29.44
C ARG A 218 8.29 24.52 28.07
N ILE A 219 9.43 25.05 27.59
CA ILE A 219 9.99 24.74 26.27
C ILE A 219 11.51 24.63 26.34
N ASN A 220 12.03 23.54 25.79
CA ASN A 220 13.45 23.29 25.62
C ASN A 220 13.78 23.12 24.13
N MET A 221 14.77 23.85 23.63
CA MET A 221 15.21 23.80 22.24
C MET A 221 16.69 23.45 22.17
N VAL A 222 17.05 22.49 21.33
CA VAL A 222 18.45 22.10 21.06
C VAL A 222 18.67 22.14 19.56
N VAL A 223 19.58 22.99 19.11
CA VAL A 223 19.93 23.17 17.69
C VAL A 223 21.39 22.82 17.48
N LEU A 224 21.66 21.82 16.63
CA LEU A 224 23.00 21.30 16.38
C LEU A 224 23.37 21.50 14.91
N ASP A 225 24.17 22.54 14.64
CA ASP A 225 24.74 22.90 13.33
C ASP A 225 26.20 22.45 13.22
N ALA A 226 26.43 21.14 13.33
CA ALA A 226 27.76 20.56 13.40
C ALA A 226 28.19 19.84 12.09
N CYS A 227 29.39 20.16 11.59
CA CYS A 227 30.04 19.48 10.47
C CYS A 227 30.68 18.16 10.96
N ARG A 228 30.38 17.07 10.23
CA ARG A 228 30.55 15.67 10.67
C ARG A 228 31.62 14.93 9.88
N ASP A 229 32.84 15.48 9.83
CA ASP A 229 34.00 14.67 9.47
C ASP A 229 34.41 13.86 10.70
N ASN A 230 34.45 12.53 10.59
CA ASN A 230 35.08 11.70 11.61
C ASN A 230 36.60 11.76 11.37
N PRO A 231 37.39 12.54 12.16
CA PRO A 231 38.84 12.61 11.96
C PRO A 231 39.54 11.25 12.19
N PHE A 232 38.86 10.26 12.78
CA PHE A 232 39.37 8.91 13.05
C PHE A 232 39.13 7.90 11.92
N ALA A 233 38.42 8.27 10.85
CA ALA A 233 38.01 7.36 9.77
C ALA A 233 39.17 6.68 9.02
N ARG A 234 40.41 7.19 9.15
CA ARG A 234 41.62 6.55 8.57
C ARG A 234 42.18 5.39 9.38
N SER A 235 41.75 5.19 10.64
CA SER A 235 42.32 4.20 11.57
C SER A 235 41.35 3.15 12.10
N SER A 236 40.06 3.26 11.78
CA SER A 236 39.02 2.31 12.20
C SER A 236 38.11 1.97 11.01
N ARG A 237 37.82 0.68 10.81
CA ARG A 237 36.86 0.17 9.82
C ARG A 237 35.39 0.39 10.24
N SER A 238 35.09 1.36 11.12
CA SER A 238 33.72 1.63 11.58
C SER A 238 32.97 2.56 10.61
N THR A 239 31.84 2.07 10.11
CA THR A 239 30.97 2.63 9.07
C THR A 239 29.89 3.60 9.60
N GLY A 240 30.12 4.29 10.72
CA GLY A 240 29.15 5.22 11.30
C GLY A 240 29.71 6.64 11.39
N GLY A 241 29.47 7.47 10.38
CA GLY A 241 29.77 8.91 10.43
C GLY A 241 28.51 9.73 10.66
N GLY A 242 28.47 10.56 11.70
CA GLY A 242 27.38 11.53 11.96
C GLY A 242 26.82 11.45 13.37
N LEU A 243 25.82 12.27 13.74
CA LEU A 243 25.12 12.18 15.03
C LEU A 243 23.93 11.21 14.92
N THR A 244 23.65 10.46 15.99
CA THR A 244 22.46 9.60 16.07
C THR A 244 21.22 10.42 16.40
N GLN A 245 20.06 9.96 15.94
CA GLN A 245 18.77 10.49 16.36
C GLN A 245 18.57 10.30 17.86
N VAL A 246 18.28 11.38 18.57
CA VAL A 246 17.88 11.36 19.99
C VAL A 246 16.39 11.62 20.05
N ASP A 247 15.67 10.82 20.84
CA ASP A 247 14.25 11.07 21.12
C ASP A 247 14.13 12.34 21.96
N ALA A 248 13.24 13.26 21.56
CA ALA A 248 13.06 14.51 22.28
C ALA A 248 12.33 14.22 23.62
N PRO A 249 12.88 14.64 24.77
CA PRO A 249 12.14 14.62 26.03
C PRO A 249 10.86 15.46 25.92
N ILE A 250 9.86 15.18 26.76
CA ILE A 250 8.59 15.93 26.79
C ILE A 250 8.88 17.44 26.95
N GLY A 251 8.21 18.27 26.14
CA GLY A 251 8.44 19.72 26.12
C GLY A 251 9.72 20.16 25.41
N SER A 252 10.35 19.28 24.62
CA SER A 252 11.59 19.59 23.90
C SER A 252 11.46 19.50 22.38
N LEU A 253 12.26 20.31 21.68
CA LEU A 253 12.52 20.23 20.25
C LEU A 253 14.02 20.13 20.01
N ILE A 254 14.45 19.11 19.29
CA ILE A 254 15.84 18.89 18.89
C ILE A 254 15.92 19.00 17.37
N ALA A 255 16.71 19.95 16.87
CA ALA A 255 16.92 20.21 15.46
C ALA A 255 18.37 19.97 15.06
N PHE A 256 18.56 19.26 13.94
CA PHE A 256 19.85 18.94 13.35
C PHE A 256 19.96 19.57 11.97
N ALA A 257 21.13 20.13 11.66
CA ALA A 257 21.39 20.77 10.36
C ALA A 257 21.35 19.81 9.15
N THR A 258 21.42 18.50 9.38
CA THR A 258 21.35 17.46 8.34
C THR A 258 20.85 16.13 8.94
N ALA A 259 20.39 15.22 8.09
CA ALA A 259 19.88 13.90 8.47
C ALA A 259 20.95 13.05 9.19
N PRO A 260 20.54 12.05 10.01
CA PRO A 260 21.47 11.07 10.57
C PRO A 260 22.32 10.42 9.47
N GLY A 261 23.62 10.24 9.70
CA GLY A 261 24.53 9.64 8.71
C GLY A 261 25.01 10.56 7.58
N SER A 262 24.55 11.82 7.50
CA SER A 262 24.90 12.79 6.45
C SER A 262 25.72 13.97 7.00
N VAL A 263 26.38 14.72 6.11
CA VAL A 263 27.25 15.88 6.43
C VAL A 263 26.52 17.19 6.15
N ALA A 264 26.72 18.20 7.02
CA ALA A 264 26.24 19.57 6.82
C ALA A 264 27.34 20.41 6.15
N SER A 265 26.97 21.25 5.19
CA SER A 265 27.91 22.13 4.49
C SER A 265 28.19 23.38 5.32
N ASP A 266 29.47 23.61 5.63
CA ASP A 266 29.97 24.84 6.26
C ASP A 266 29.73 26.08 5.35
N GLY A 267 29.56 25.86 4.04
CA GLY A 267 29.29 26.94 3.08
C GLY A 267 30.50 27.84 2.78
N ARG A 268 30.34 28.76 1.82
CA ARG A 268 31.34 29.80 1.49
C ARG A 268 30.83 31.23 1.73
N ASN A 269 29.62 31.34 2.25
CA ASN A 269 28.98 32.61 2.56
C ASN A 269 29.39 33.07 3.97
N ALA A 270 28.85 34.20 4.42
CA ALA A 270 29.11 34.74 5.76
C ALA A 270 28.63 33.83 6.92
N ASN A 271 27.72 32.89 6.63
CA ASN A 271 27.17 31.91 7.57
C ASN A 271 27.08 30.53 6.88
N GLY A 272 27.00 29.46 7.68
CA GLY A 272 26.65 28.12 7.22
C GLY A 272 25.25 28.06 6.62
N LEU A 273 25.01 27.11 5.71
CA LEU A 273 23.75 27.03 4.95
C LEU A 273 22.53 26.88 5.85
N TYR A 274 22.63 26.04 6.88
CA TYR A 274 21.55 25.85 7.86
C TYR A 274 21.27 27.14 8.63
N THR A 275 22.31 27.75 9.20
CA THR A 275 22.21 29.01 9.94
C THR A 275 21.65 30.15 9.09
N GLN A 276 22.04 30.25 7.82
CA GLN A 276 21.49 31.24 6.89
C GLN A 276 19.96 31.15 6.79
N HIS A 277 19.42 29.94 6.59
CA HIS A 277 17.97 29.75 6.54
C HIS A 277 17.31 29.88 7.91
N LEU A 278 17.98 29.50 9.00
CA LEU A 278 17.49 29.66 10.36
C LEU A 278 17.27 31.14 10.70
N LEU A 279 18.28 31.98 10.49
CA LEU A 279 18.20 33.42 10.73
C LEU A 279 17.06 34.09 9.92
N ALA A 280 16.90 33.69 8.66
CA ALA A 280 15.85 34.22 7.77
C ALA A 280 14.41 33.85 8.19
N ASN A 281 14.24 32.86 9.06
CA ASN A 281 12.92 32.41 9.53
C ASN A 281 12.66 32.72 11.00
N ILE A 282 13.68 32.83 11.86
CA ILE A 282 13.51 33.18 13.28
C ILE A 282 12.93 34.59 13.45
N GLU A 283 13.37 35.57 12.67
CA GLU A 283 12.94 36.98 12.83
C GLU A 283 11.48 37.24 12.40
N ARG A 284 10.75 36.21 11.92
CA ARG A 284 9.38 36.36 11.42
C ARG A 284 8.38 36.43 12.59
N PRO A 285 7.69 37.57 12.78
CA PRO A 285 6.72 37.71 13.87
C PRO A 285 5.53 36.75 13.71
N GLY A 286 5.05 36.20 14.83
CA GLY A 286 3.86 35.35 14.89
C GLY A 286 3.99 33.98 14.22
N THR A 287 5.22 33.50 13.97
CA THR A 287 5.43 32.16 13.38
C THR A 287 5.71 31.13 14.49
N PRO A 288 4.93 30.04 14.60
CA PRO A 288 5.21 28.95 15.52
C PRO A 288 6.57 28.30 15.20
N ILE A 289 7.25 27.82 16.22
CA ILE A 289 8.59 27.26 16.11
C ILE A 289 8.68 26.06 15.14
N GLU A 290 7.69 25.18 15.12
CA GLU A 290 7.63 24.06 14.20
C GLU A 290 7.61 24.53 12.75
N ASP A 291 6.89 25.62 12.47
CA ASP A 291 6.81 26.21 11.15
C ASP A 291 8.09 26.97 10.78
N VAL A 292 8.82 27.52 11.75
CA VAL A 292 10.19 28.03 11.54
C VAL A 292 11.08 26.90 11.03
N PHE A 293 11.17 25.77 11.75
CA PHE A 293 12.06 24.66 11.36
C PHE A 293 11.62 23.96 10.07
N LYS A 294 10.32 23.81 9.80
CA LYS A 294 9.83 23.31 8.50
C LYS A 294 10.31 24.19 7.35
N ARG A 295 10.30 25.51 7.49
CA ARG A 295 10.79 26.45 6.47
C ARG A 295 12.30 26.37 6.31
N VAL A 296 13.03 26.24 7.41
CA VAL A 296 14.50 26.02 7.39
C VAL A 296 14.83 24.76 6.62
N ARG A 297 14.14 23.64 6.91
CA ARG A 297 14.30 22.38 6.19
C ARG A 297 14.06 22.54 4.69
N LEU A 298 12.97 23.20 4.31
CA LEU A 298 12.67 23.46 2.90
C LEU A 298 13.76 24.28 2.23
N GLY A 299 14.16 25.41 2.81
CA GLY A 299 15.19 26.29 2.26
C GLY A 299 16.52 25.57 2.07
N VAL A 300 17.00 24.89 3.11
CA VAL A 300 18.27 24.13 3.05
C VAL A 300 18.21 23.03 2.01
N ARG A 301 17.08 22.30 1.90
CA ARG A 301 16.92 21.25 0.87
C ARG A 301 16.99 21.85 -0.54
N LEU A 302 16.33 22.99 -0.78
CA LEU A 302 16.31 23.64 -2.09
C LEU A 302 17.71 24.15 -2.47
N ASP A 303 18.34 24.94 -1.60
CA ASP A 303 19.62 25.59 -1.89
C ASP A 303 20.79 24.59 -1.92
N SER A 304 20.66 23.45 -1.25
CA SER A 304 21.62 22.34 -1.32
C SER A 304 21.35 21.35 -2.47
N ASN A 305 20.31 21.56 -3.29
CA ASN A 305 19.84 20.59 -4.30
C ASN A 305 19.57 19.19 -3.70
N GLY A 306 19.08 19.12 -2.47
CA GLY A 306 18.79 17.89 -1.75
C GLY A 306 19.99 17.19 -1.11
N SER A 307 21.21 17.75 -1.22
CA SER A 307 22.40 17.17 -0.58
C SER A 307 22.45 17.35 0.94
N GLN A 308 21.71 18.33 1.47
CA GLN A 308 21.55 18.55 2.91
C GLN A 308 20.05 18.64 3.23
N VAL A 309 19.58 17.80 4.15
CA VAL A 309 18.18 17.79 4.59
C VAL A 309 18.14 17.88 6.11
N PRO A 310 17.78 19.03 6.68
CA PRO A 310 17.63 19.18 8.13
C PRO A 310 16.57 18.24 8.70
N TRP A 311 16.78 17.83 9.94
CA TRP A 311 15.89 16.90 10.64
C TRP A 311 15.54 17.45 12.01
N GLU A 312 14.32 17.21 12.48
CA GLU A 312 13.89 17.58 13.83
C GLU A 312 13.12 16.45 14.53
N SER A 313 13.27 16.40 15.85
CA SER A 313 12.52 15.56 16.78
C SER A 313 11.81 16.49 17.75
N THR A 314 10.48 16.37 17.88
CA THR A 314 9.69 17.26 18.72
C THR A 314 8.74 16.50 19.63
N SER A 315 8.60 16.98 20.86
CA SER A 315 7.60 16.58 21.85
C SER A 315 7.03 17.82 22.55
N LEU A 316 6.96 18.95 21.83
CA LEU A 316 6.34 20.18 22.31
C LEU A 316 4.81 20.01 22.45
N GLU A 317 4.27 20.49 23.56
CA GLU A 317 2.83 20.42 23.86
C GLU A 317 2.09 21.75 23.59
N GLY A 318 2.81 22.82 23.28
CA GLY A 318 2.21 24.12 23.00
C GLY A 318 3.13 25.05 22.21
N ASP A 319 2.53 26.10 21.66
CA ASP A 319 3.22 27.00 20.72
C ASP A 319 4.33 27.82 21.38
N PHE A 320 5.40 28.05 20.61
CA PHE A 320 6.45 29.03 20.89
C PHE A 320 6.61 30.00 19.73
N PHE A 321 6.81 31.27 20.06
CA PHE A 321 7.10 32.34 19.11
C PHE A 321 8.36 33.07 19.55
N PHE A 322 9.37 33.13 18.67
CA PHE A 322 10.55 33.97 18.90
C PHE A 322 10.14 35.44 19.02
N PHE A 323 9.30 35.90 18.10
CA PHE A 323 8.73 37.24 18.10
C PHE A 323 7.19 37.15 18.08
N PRO A 324 6.49 37.61 19.13
CA PRO A 324 5.02 37.61 19.14
C PRO A 324 4.44 38.58 18.09
N ALA A 325 3.22 38.32 17.62
CA ALA A 325 2.52 39.24 16.71
C ALA A 325 2.09 40.53 17.44
N ALA A 326 2.06 41.67 16.74
CA ALA A 326 1.74 42.97 17.33
C ALA A 326 0.32 42.99 17.97
N PRO A 327 0.13 43.64 19.14
CA PRO A 327 -1.18 43.72 19.80
C PRO A 327 -2.17 44.51 18.94
N GLY A 328 -3.21 43.86 18.43
CA GLY A 328 -4.21 44.45 17.53
C GLY A 328 -4.60 43.57 16.33
N ALA A 329 -3.83 42.53 16.04
CA ALA A 329 -4.30 41.43 15.21
C ALA A 329 -5.35 40.64 16.00
N LYS A 330 -6.64 40.80 15.67
CA LYS A 330 -7.74 40.06 16.31
C LYS A 330 -7.44 38.56 16.25
N GLY A 331 -7.33 37.94 17.43
CA GLY A 331 -7.23 36.50 17.60
C GLY A 331 -8.50 35.80 17.13
N GLY A 332 -8.47 35.31 15.89
CA GLY A 332 -9.03 34.00 15.56
C GLY A 332 -7.86 33.00 15.45
N PRO A 333 -8.09 31.72 15.14
CA PRO A 333 -7.05 30.85 14.63
C PRO A 333 -6.57 31.42 13.29
N THR A 334 -5.68 32.40 13.34
CA THR A 334 -5.06 33.00 12.17
C THR A 334 -3.94 32.05 11.78
N THR A 335 -4.30 31.00 11.04
CA THR A 335 -3.37 30.41 10.08
C THR A 335 -2.98 31.54 9.13
N LEU A 336 -1.89 32.25 9.45
CA LEU A 336 -1.19 33.04 8.45
C LEU A 336 -1.00 32.12 7.24
N PRO A 337 -1.36 32.54 6.02
CA PRO A 337 -1.23 31.68 4.86
C PRO A 337 0.21 31.16 4.81
N PRO A 338 0.41 29.85 4.65
CA PRO A 338 1.75 29.31 4.53
C PRO A 338 2.48 30.07 3.41
N PRO A 339 3.81 30.28 3.52
CA PRO A 339 4.57 30.98 2.51
C PRO A 339 4.28 30.31 1.17
N PRO A 340 4.32 31.04 0.05
CA PRO A 340 3.86 30.52 -1.24
C PRO A 340 4.39 29.11 -1.56
N GLY A 341 5.64 28.80 -1.19
CA GLY A 341 6.23 27.46 -1.35
C GLY A 341 5.67 26.35 -0.44
N ILE A 342 5.29 26.63 0.81
CA ILE A 342 4.66 25.62 1.70
C ILE A 342 3.21 25.39 1.28
N GLU A 343 2.48 26.44 0.91
CA GLU A 343 1.11 26.28 0.40
C GLU A 343 1.13 25.48 -0.91
N GLN A 344 2.05 25.80 -1.81
CA GLN A 344 2.23 25.06 -3.06
C GLN A 344 2.65 23.61 -2.81
N MET A 345 3.54 23.34 -1.85
CA MET A 345 3.93 21.97 -1.49
C MET A 345 2.75 21.18 -0.90
N ALA A 346 1.96 21.78 0.00
CA ALA A 346 0.74 21.14 0.52
C ALA A 346 -0.28 20.86 -0.60
N ARG A 347 -0.36 21.75 -1.61
CA ARG A 347 -1.16 21.51 -2.83
C ARG A 347 -0.60 20.35 -3.67
N VAL A 348 0.72 20.22 -3.80
CA VAL A 348 1.37 19.07 -4.47
C VAL A 348 1.00 17.77 -3.74
N GLU A 349 1.18 17.72 -2.41
CA GLU A 349 0.85 16.55 -1.59
C GLU A 349 -0.63 16.19 -1.70
N ARG A 350 -1.52 17.19 -1.64
CA ARG A 350 -2.96 16.99 -1.82
C ARG A 350 -3.28 16.46 -3.21
N ALA A 351 -2.63 16.94 -4.26
CA ALA A 351 -2.85 16.47 -5.62
C ALA A 351 -2.42 15.00 -5.79
N TYR A 352 -1.28 14.60 -5.22
CA TYR A 352 -0.87 13.20 -5.19
C TYR A 352 -1.85 12.33 -4.39
N GLU A 353 -2.41 12.83 -3.30
CA GLU A 353 -3.42 12.11 -2.52
C GLU A 353 -4.73 11.91 -3.29
N LEU A 354 -5.22 12.97 -3.96
CA LEU A 354 -6.39 12.87 -4.86
C LEU A 354 -6.14 11.86 -5.97
N LEU A 355 -4.92 11.85 -6.53
CA LEU A 355 -4.53 10.88 -7.54
C LEU A 355 -4.61 9.44 -7.00
N ARG A 356 -4.08 9.16 -5.80
CA ARG A 356 -4.19 7.83 -5.15
C ARG A 356 -5.65 7.41 -4.91
N GLN A 357 -6.52 8.37 -4.63
CA GLN A 357 -7.97 8.14 -4.47
C GLN A 357 -8.71 7.95 -5.81
N GLY A 358 -8.00 7.98 -6.95
CA GLY A 358 -8.57 7.86 -8.29
C GLY A 358 -9.27 9.12 -8.80
N GLN A 359 -9.20 10.23 -8.05
CA GLN A 359 -9.78 11.53 -8.42
C GLN A 359 -8.88 12.28 -9.40
N THR A 360 -8.68 11.67 -10.58
CA THR A 360 -7.71 12.14 -11.58
C THR A 360 -8.00 13.55 -12.11
N ASP A 361 -9.26 13.92 -12.27
CA ASP A 361 -9.66 15.25 -12.76
C ASP A 361 -9.32 16.38 -11.78
N ASP A 362 -9.56 16.14 -10.49
CA ASP A 362 -9.21 17.09 -9.43
C ASP A 362 -7.70 17.21 -9.24
N ALA A 363 -6.98 16.08 -9.27
CA ALA A 363 -5.53 16.06 -9.24
C ALA A 363 -4.93 16.83 -10.42
N GLU A 364 -5.42 16.60 -11.65
CA GLU A 364 -4.96 17.29 -12.85
C GLU A 364 -5.10 18.81 -12.74
N ARG A 365 -6.26 19.27 -12.24
CA ARG A 365 -6.53 20.71 -12.06
C ARG A 365 -5.50 21.37 -11.15
N ILE A 366 -5.13 20.71 -10.04
CA ILE A 366 -4.13 21.24 -9.11
C ILE A 366 -2.73 21.17 -9.73
N PHE A 367 -2.34 20.04 -10.32
CA PHE A 367 -1.03 19.88 -10.95
C PHE A 367 -0.81 20.85 -12.11
N ARG A 368 -1.84 21.13 -12.92
CA ARG A 368 -1.77 22.12 -13.99
C ARG A 368 -1.52 23.53 -13.45
N ALA A 369 -2.17 23.90 -12.35
CA ALA A 369 -1.92 25.19 -11.70
C ALA A 369 -0.49 25.26 -11.13
N LEU A 370 0.01 24.17 -10.54
CA LEU A 370 1.36 24.08 -10.01
C LEU A 370 2.42 24.10 -11.11
N ALA A 371 2.16 23.51 -12.28
CA ALA A 371 3.05 23.53 -13.45
C ALA A 371 3.30 24.95 -13.98
N GLY A 372 2.39 25.88 -13.72
CA GLY A 372 2.53 27.31 -14.02
C GLY A 372 3.09 28.15 -12.87
N ALA A 373 3.53 27.55 -11.77
CA ALA A 373 4.07 28.28 -10.62
C ALA A 373 5.39 28.99 -10.99
N SER A 374 5.61 30.16 -10.39
CA SER A 374 6.87 30.91 -10.54
C SER A 374 8.07 30.18 -9.96
N HIS A 375 7.86 29.33 -8.94
CA HIS A 375 8.91 28.52 -8.34
C HIS A 375 9.22 27.30 -9.21
N THR A 376 10.44 27.22 -9.73
CA THR A 376 10.86 26.22 -10.71
C THR A 376 10.66 24.77 -10.24
N ASP A 377 11.00 24.42 -9.00
CA ASP A 377 10.76 23.06 -8.49
C ASP A 377 9.27 22.70 -8.37
N ILE A 378 8.44 23.64 -7.93
CA ILE A 378 6.98 23.42 -7.87
C ILE A 378 6.41 23.25 -9.27
N ALA A 379 6.91 24.02 -10.25
CA ALA A 379 6.55 23.84 -11.64
C ALA A 379 6.93 22.44 -12.15
N TRP A 380 8.11 21.94 -11.79
CA TRP A 380 8.50 20.57 -12.12
C TRP A 380 7.61 19.52 -11.46
N MET A 381 7.34 19.62 -10.16
CA MET A 381 6.41 18.72 -9.46
C MET A 381 5.01 18.76 -10.07
N GLY A 382 4.55 19.93 -10.51
CA GLY A 382 3.30 20.09 -11.25
C GLY A 382 3.31 19.29 -12.55
N ARG A 383 4.37 19.40 -13.37
CA ARG A 383 4.50 18.64 -14.62
C ARG A 383 4.64 17.14 -14.39
N GLU A 384 5.41 16.73 -13.38
CA GLU A 384 5.54 15.33 -12.98
C GLU A 384 4.19 14.75 -12.55
N GLY A 385 3.42 15.49 -11.75
CA GLY A 385 2.06 15.12 -11.37
C GLY A 385 1.09 15.02 -12.55
N MET A 386 1.19 15.91 -13.54
CA MET A 386 0.41 15.77 -14.78
C MET A 386 0.76 14.49 -15.55
N ALA A 387 2.04 14.14 -15.64
CA ALA A 387 2.45 12.90 -16.30
C ALA A 387 1.99 11.64 -15.53
N GLU A 388 1.93 11.72 -14.20
CA GLU A 388 1.31 10.68 -13.36
C GLU A 388 -0.21 10.57 -13.59
N VAL A 389 -0.91 11.68 -13.81
CA VAL A 389 -2.32 11.67 -14.24
C VAL A 389 -2.49 11.02 -15.62
N MET A 390 -1.57 11.26 -16.56
CA MET A 390 -1.60 10.60 -17.88
C MET A 390 -1.43 9.08 -17.75
N LEU A 391 -0.46 8.63 -16.96
CA LEU A 391 -0.29 7.20 -16.63
C LEU A 391 -1.55 6.62 -16.00
N ALA A 392 -2.15 7.36 -15.07
CA ALA A 392 -3.39 6.97 -14.43
C ALA A 392 -4.47 6.70 -15.48
N ARG A 393 -4.69 7.64 -16.41
CA ARG A 393 -5.67 7.50 -17.51
C ARG A 393 -5.31 6.47 -18.58
N GLY A 394 -4.17 5.78 -18.46
CA GLY A 394 -3.68 4.81 -19.43
C GLY A 394 -2.97 5.42 -20.64
N ASP A 395 -2.77 6.74 -20.67
CA ASP A 395 -2.04 7.43 -21.73
C ASP A 395 -0.52 7.36 -21.52
N SER A 396 0.00 6.14 -21.68
CA SER A 396 1.42 5.84 -21.44
C SER A 396 2.34 6.56 -22.45
N GLN A 397 1.86 6.80 -23.67
CA GLN A 397 2.61 7.52 -24.70
C GLN A 397 2.79 9.00 -24.33
N ALA A 398 1.72 9.69 -23.92
CA ALA A 398 1.82 11.08 -23.49
C ALA A 398 2.66 11.23 -22.22
N ALA A 399 2.48 10.34 -21.24
CA ALA A 399 3.28 10.33 -20.02
C ALA A 399 4.78 10.15 -20.31
N LEU A 400 5.13 9.24 -21.22
CA LEU A 400 6.51 9.02 -21.64
C LEU A 400 7.11 10.26 -22.30
N ALA A 401 6.36 10.92 -23.18
CA ALA A 401 6.79 12.14 -23.84
C ALA A 401 7.06 13.26 -22.82
N GLU A 402 6.15 13.46 -21.87
CA GLU A 402 6.28 14.48 -20.82
C GLU A 402 7.47 14.18 -19.90
N ALA A 403 7.63 12.92 -19.47
CA ALA A 403 8.77 12.49 -18.67
C ALA A 403 10.12 12.73 -19.37
N ASN A 404 10.21 12.44 -20.66
CA ASN A 404 11.42 12.70 -21.45
C ASN A 404 11.73 14.20 -21.53
N GLN A 405 10.71 15.05 -21.66
CA GLN A 405 10.92 16.51 -21.65
C GLN A 405 11.41 17.02 -20.29
N ILE A 406 10.87 16.47 -19.19
CA ILE A 406 11.33 16.81 -17.83
C ILE A 406 12.78 16.38 -17.67
N ILE A 407 13.13 15.13 -18.02
CA ILE A 407 14.50 14.60 -17.93
C ILE A 407 15.49 15.43 -18.74
N ALA A 408 15.11 15.89 -19.94
CA ALA A 408 15.98 16.70 -20.78
C ALA A 408 16.35 18.05 -20.15
N LYS A 409 15.48 18.61 -19.29
CA LYS A 409 15.66 19.92 -18.66
C LYS A 409 16.07 19.84 -17.18
N ALA A 410 15.71 18.75 -16.50
CA ALA A 410 15.96 18.49 -15.09
C ALA A 410 16.38 17.02 -14.89
N PRO A 411 17.63 16.65 -15.28
CA PRO A 411 18.07 15.26 -15.42
C PRO A 411 18.28 14.53 -14.09
N THR A 412 18.16 15.22 -12.96
CA THR A 412 18.33 14.66 -11.61
C THR A 412 17.00 14.28 -10.96
N ARG A 413 15.83 14.59 -11.55
CA ARG A 413 14.55 14.33 -10.88
C ARG A 413 14.17 12.85 -10.89
N SER A 414 14.08 12.25 -9.70
CA SER A 414 13.73 10.84 -9.52
C SER A 414 12.35 10.50 -10.07
N ALA A 415 11.35 11.36 -9.85
CA ALA A 415 9.97 11.15 -10.31
C ALA A 415 9.89 11.03 -11.84
N ALA A 416 10.60 11.88 -12.59
CA ALA A 416 10.59 11.80 -14.04
C ALA A 416 11.10 10.45 -14.58
N TYR A 417 12.13 9.85 -13.98
CA TYR A 417 12.58 8.50 -14.36
C TYR A 417 11.63 7.40 -13.91
N LEU A 418 10.97 7.55 -12.75
CA LEU A 418 9.94 6.63 -12.30
C LEU A 418 8.77 6.59 -13.28
N ILE A 419 8.26 7.75 -13.68
CA ILE A 419 7.18 7.92 -14.66
C ILE A 419 7.60 7.32 -16.00
N ARG A 420 8.79 7.64 -16.50
CA ARG A 420 9.35 7.06 -17.73
C ARG A 420 9.39 5.53 -17.65
N GLY A 421 9.90 4.98 -16.56
CA GLY A 421 10.02 3.53 -16.37
C GLY A 421 8.66 2.82 -16.40
N ARG A 422 7.67 3.38 -15.71
CA ARG A 422 6.28 2.88 -15.70
C ARG A 422 5.62 3.00 -17.06
N ALA A 423 5.80 4.12 -17.76
CA ALA A 423 5.27 4.34 -19.11
C ALA A 423 5.83 3.34 -20.13
N LEU A 424 7.15 3.11 -20.11
CA LEU A 424 7.83 2.14 -20.96
C LEU A 424 7.35 0.71 -20.67
N ALA A 425 7.21 0.36 -19.39
CA ALA A 425 6.71 -0.96 -18.99
C ALA A 425 5.26 -1.18 -19.45
N ALA A 426 4.39 -0.18 -19.33
CA ALA A 426 3.03 -0.22 -19.84
C ALA A 426 2.97 -0.33 -21.38
N ALA A 427 3.97 0.22 -22.08
CA ALA A 427 4.14 0.07 -23.53
C ALA A 427 4.79 -1.27 -23.95
N GLY A 428 5.08 -2.18 -23.00
CA GLY A 428 5.73 -3.48 -23.27
C GLY A 428 7.25 -3.41 -23.43
N GLN A 429 7.88 -2.24 -23.27
CA GLN A 429 9.32 -2.03 -23.35
C GLN A 429 10.01 -2.32 -22.01
N VAL A 430 9.92 -3.57 -21.55
CA VAL A 430 10.29 -3.99 -20.19
C VAL A 430 11.75 -3.68 -19.83
N GLN A 431 12.69 -3.93 -20.74
CA GLN A 431 14.13 -3.71 -20.50
C GLN A 431 14.45 -2.21 -20.32
N GLU A 432 13.96 -1.36 -21.21
CA GLU A 432 14.15 0.09 -21.12
C GLU A 432 13.44 0.68 -19.90
N GLY A 433 12.24 0.17 -19.60
CA GLY A 433 11.50 0.52 -18.40
C GLY A 433 12.28 0.19 -17.12
N GLN A 434 12.83 -1.02 -17.03
CA GLN A 434 13.67 -1.43 -15.91
C GLN A 434 14.89 -0.54 -15.72
N ALA A 435 15.59 -0.18 -16.80
CA ALA A 435 16.74 0.72 -16.74
C ALA A 435 16.35 2.12 -16.22
N ALA A 436 15.20 2.65 -16.65
CA ALA A 436 14.68 3.93 -16.15
C ALA A 436 14.30 3.84 -14.66
N LEU A 437 13.64 2.77 -14.22
CA LEU A 437 13.29 2.55 -12.81
C LEU A 437 14.53 2.43 -11.92
N GLN A 438 15.57 1.71 -12.37
CA GLN A 438 16.85 1.62 -11.65
C GLN A 438 17.51 2.99 -11.52
N LYS A 439 17.45 3.82 -12.57
CA LYS A 439 17.97 5.18 -12.52
C LYS A 439 17.17 6.05 -11.55
N ALA A 440 15.84 5.93 -11.51
CA ALA A 440 15.00 6.61 -10.52
C ALA A 440 15.40 6.28 -9.08
N ALA A 441 15.65 5.00 -8.79
CA ALA A 441 16.10 4.53 -7.47
C ALA A 441 17.58 4.80 -7.14
N GLY A 442 18.34 5.44 -8.04
CA GLY A 442 19.78 5.63 -7.92
C GLY A 442 20.20 6.77 -6.99
N ALA A 443 21.50 6.82 -6.69
CA ALA A 443 22.10 7.95 -5.96
C ALA A 443 22.26 9.22 -6.82
N GLN A 444 22.21 9.08 -8.16
CA GLN A 444 22.35 10.17 -9.12
C GLN A 444 21.08 11.01 -9.28
N THR A 445 19.96 10.57 -8.71
CA THR A 445 18.67 11.24 -8.75
C THR A 445 18.27 11.73 -7.36
N VAL A 446 17.53 12.83 -7.33
CA VAL A 446 16.96 13.48 -6.14
C VAL A 446 15.45 13.28 -6.19
N ALA A 447 14.88 12.81 -5.08
CA ALA A 447 13.44 12.67 -4.93
C ALA A 447 12.86 13.87 -4.18
N ASP A 448 11.68 14.29 -4.60
CA ASP A 448 10.91 15.33 -3.94
C ASP A 448 10.25 14.82 -2.67
N PHE A 449 9.84 13.55 -2.69
CA PHE A 449 9.25 12.87 -1.56
C PHE A 449 9.95 11.52 -1.32
N GLY A 450 10.16 11.16 -0.05
CA GLY A 450 10.83 9.91 0.32
C GLY A 450 10.17 8.65 -0.26
N TRP A 451 8.85 8.70 -0.51
CA TRP A 451 8.13 7.59 -1.13
C TRP A 451 8.48 7.34 -2.60
N GLN A 452 8.99 8.33 -3.35
CA GLN A 452 9.25 8.18 -4.79
C GLN A 452 10.38 7.18 -5.08
N LYS A 453 11.46 7.21 -4.29
CA LYS A 453 12.55 6.22 -4.41
C LYS A 453 12.11 4.84 -3.97
N ALA A 454 11.32 4.77 -2.90
CA ALA A 454 10.73 3.52 -2.45
C ALA A 454 9.83 2.91 -3.53
N GLU A 455 8.97 3.70 -4.19
CA GLU A 455 8.14 3.25 -5.30
C GLU A 455 8.95 2.77 -6.50
N ALA A 456 10.01 3.50 -6.88
CA ALA A 456 10.92 3.05 -7.92
C ALA A 456 11.57 1.69 -7.60
N LEU A 457 12.02 1.50 -6.36
CA LEU A 457 12.57 0.23 -5.90
C LEU A 457 11.50 -0.87 -5.89
N VAL A 458 10.27 -0.58 -5.47
CA VAL A 458 9.15 -1.53 -5.57
C VAL A 458 8.93 -1.97 -7.01
N ALA A 459 8.90 -1.03 -7.96
CA ALA A 459 8.73 -1.35 -9.37
C ALA A 459 9.88 -2.18 -9.93
N VAL A 460 11.14 -1.90 -9.54
CA VAL A 460 12.30 -2.74 -9.89
C VAL A 460 12.14 -4.15 -9.30
N GLY A 461 11.79 -4.26 -8.02
CA GLY A 461 11.58 -5.54 -7.35
C GLY A 461 10.48 -6.37 -8.02
N ASN A 462 9.39 -5.73 -8.44
CA ASN A 462 8.27 -6.37 -9.12
C ASN A 462 8.70 -7.00 -10.46
N VAL A 463 9.63 -6.36 -11.19
CA VAL A 463 10.22 -6.92 -12.42
C VAL A 463 11.19 -8.07 -12.09
N GLN A 464 11.98 -7.92 -11.02
CA GLN A 464 12.98 -8.93 -10.61
C GLN A 464 12.36 -10.21 -10.05
N ARG A 465 11.22 -10.14 -9.36
CA ARG A 465 10.63 -11.28 -8.62
C ARG A 465 10.48 -12.54 -9.45
N LYS A 466 10.04 -12.41 -10.72
CA LYS A 466 9.85 -13.56 -11.62
C LYS A 466 11.17 -14.22 -12.05
N GLN A 467 12.27 -13.49 -12.00
CA GLN A 467 13.61 -13.96 -12.41
C GLN A 467 14.39 -14.50 -11.22
N ASP A 468 14.39 -13.73 -10.12
CA ASP A 468 15.10 -14.06 -8.89
C ASP A 468 14.36 -13.44 -7.68
N PRO A 469 13.57 -14.26 -6.95
CA PRO A 469 12.87 -13.82 -5.75
C PRO A 469 13.79 -13.29 -4.64
N LYS A 470 15.02 -13.82 -4.51
CA LYS A 470 15.97 -13.38 -3.48
C LYS A 470 16.52 -11.99 -3.81
N LEU A 471 16.83 -11.75 -5.08
CA LEU A 471 17.21 -10.41 -5.55
C LEU A 471 16.06 -9.41 -5.35
N ALA A 472 14.83 -9.81 -5.66
CA ALA A 472 13.66 -8.96 -5.44
C ALA A 472 13.48 -8.62 -3.96
N ALA A 473 13.64 -9.59 -3.04
CA ALA A 473 13.59 -9.35 -1.60
C ALA A 473 14.63 -8.29 -1.16
N GLN A 474 15.87 -8.38 -1.63
CA GLN A 474 16.90 -7.37 -1.34
C GLN A 474 16.51 -5.98 -1.86
N THR A 475 15.89 -5.90 -3.04
CA THR A 475 15.39 -4.65 -3.60
C THR A 475 14.23 -4.08 -2.78
N TYR A 476 13.28 -4.92 -2.32
CA TYR A 476 12.20 -4.46 -1.46
C TYR A 476 12.69 -4.05 -0.06
N GLU A 477 13.70 -4.71 0.50
CA GLU A 477 14.34 -4.27 1.75
C GLU A 477 14.92 -2.86 1.61
N ARG A 478 15.53 -2.55 0.45
CA ARG A 478 15.94 -1.17 0.14
C ARG A 478 14.75 -0.23 0.08
N ALA A 479 13.65 -0.64 -0.55
CA ALA A 479 12.42 0.17 -0.61
C ALA A 479 11.87 0.48 0.79
N VAL A 480 11.89 -0.51 1.70
CA VAL A 480 11.47 -0.35 3.10
C VAL A 480 12.45 0.55 3.89
N ARG A 481 13.74 0.58 3.54
CA ARG A 481 14.69 1.54 4.13
C ARG A 481 14.42 2.97 3.66
N GLU A 482 14.09 3.16 2.38
CA GLU A 482 13.72 4.47 1.83
C GLU A 482 12.39 4.99 2.40
N ASN A 483 11.39 4.10 2.56
CA ASN A 483 10.13 4.43 3.20
C ASN A 483 9.68 3.32 4.17
N PRO A 484 10.03 3.43 5.46
CA PRO A 484 9.68 2.47 6.50
C PRO A 484 8.17 2.32 6.77
N LEU A 485 7.36 3.26 6.31
CA LEU A 485 5.91 3.30 6.51
C LEU A 485 5.13 2.78 5.29
N SER A 486 5.82 2.32 4.25
CA SER A 486 5.16 1.82 3.03
C SER A 486 4.63 0.39 3.24
N VAL A 487 3.32 0.28 3.51
CA VAL A 487 2.61 -1.01 3.56
C VAL A 487 2.80 -1.81 2.26
N PRO A 488 2.65 -1.24 1.04
CA PRO A 488 2.91 -2.00 -0.20
C PRO A 488 4.35 -2.54 -0.32
N ALA A 489 5.36 -1.79 0.13
CA ALA A 489 6.74 -2.27 0.10
C ALA A 489 6.96 -3.44 1.06
N LEU A 490 6.36 -3.38 2.25
CA LEU A 490 6.39 -4.48 3.23
C LEU A 490 5.64 -5.72 2.72
N SER A 491 4.44 -5.56 2.16
CA SER A 491 3.69 -6.69 1.59
C SER A 491 4.46 -7.35 0.45
N ASN A 492 5.07 -6.57 -0.45
CA ASN A 492 5.85 -7.12 -1.57
C ASN A 492 7.14 -7.81 -1.10
N LEU A 493 7.81 -7.26 -0.08
CA LEU A 493 8.93 -7.92 0.58
C LEU A 493 8.51 -9.28 1.15
N ALA A 494 7.37 -9.33 1.85
CA ALA A 494 6.87 -10.57 2.44
C ALA A 494 6.53 -11.62 1.38
N VAL A 495 5.92 -11.22 0.25
CA VAL A 495 5.67 -12.13 -0.89
C VAL A 495 6.99 -12.66 -1.45
N ALA A 496 7.99 -11.80 -1.67
CA ALA A 496 9.30 -12.25 -2.16
C ALA A 496 10.03 -13.18 -1.18
N LEU A 497 9.89 -12.94 0.13
CA LEU A 497 10.42 -13.81 1.18
C LEU A 497 9.71 -15.17 1.22
N ASN A 498 8.39 -15.21 1.02
CA ASN A 498 7.67 -16.47 0.87
C ASN A 498 8.12 -17.22 -0.39
N ASP A 499 8.26 -16.52 -1.52
CA ASP A 499 8.77 -17.10 -2.78
C ASP A 499 10.21 -17.64 -2.62
N SER A 500 11.02 -17.05 -1.73
CA SER A 500 12.38 -17.53 -1.43
C SER A 500 12.45 -18.63 -0.36
N GLY A 501 11.33 -19.00 0.27
CA GLY A 501 11.24 -20.01 1.32
C GLY A 501 11.47 -19.50 2.75
N ASP A 502 11.54 -18.18 2.95
CA ASP A 502 11.79 -17.52 4.25
C ASP A 502 10.47 -17.11 4.96
N ALA A 503 9.51 -18.04 5.07
CA ALA A 503 8.15 -17.74 5.57
C ALA A 503 8.11 -17.13 6.99
N ALA A 504 9.06 -17.48 7.86
CA ALA A 504 9.16 -16.88 9.20
C ALA A 504 9.49 -15.38 9.15
N LYS A 505 10.38 -14.95 8.24
CA LYS A 505 10.69 -13.53 8.03
C LYS A 505 9.51 -12.82 7.36
N ALA A 506 8.87 -13.46 6.38
CA ALA A 506 7.68 -12.93 5.73
C ALA A 506 6.57 -12.62 6.77
N ARG A 507 6.35 -13.52 7.73
CA ARG A 507 5.39 -13.31 8.83
C ARG A 507 5.72 -12.05 9.65
N ALA A 508 6.96 -11.90 10.09
CA ALA A 508 7.38 -10.73 10.88
C ALA A 508 7.23 -9.41 10.08
N VAL A 509 7.51 -9.43 8.78
CA VAL A 509 7.31 -8.28 7.90
C VAL A 509 5.82 -7.94 7.75
N LEU A 510 4.95 -8.94 7.63
CA LEU A 510 3.50 -8.76 7.55
C LEU A 510 2.88 -8.29 8.87
N GLU A 511 3.36 -8.76 10.01
CA GLU A 511 2.96 -8.26 11.33
C GLU A 511 3.27 -6.76 11.47
N ARG A 512 4.44 -6.33 10.98
CA ARG A 512 4.78 -4.90 10.91
C ARG A 512 3.88 -4.13 9.94
N ALA A 513 3.57 -4.69 8.77
CA ALA A 513 2.66 -4.07 7.81
C ALA A 513 1.25 -3.90 8.40
N GLN A 514 0.76 -4.91 9.14
CA GLN A 514 -0.53 -4.88 9.82
C GLN A 514 -0.54 -3.86 10.97
N ALA A 515 0.57 -3.67 11.68
CA ALA A 515 0.67 -2.64 12.71
C ALA A 515 0.58 -1.21 12.13
N LEU A 516 1.01 -1.00 10.89
CA LEU A 516 0.90 0.28 10.19
C LEU A 516 -0.51 0.55 9.64
N ASP A 517 -1.16 -0.48 9.09
CA ASP A 517 -2.55 -0.42 8.64
C ASP A 517 -3.30 -1.70 9.05
N PRO A 518 -4.00 -1.67 10.20
CA PRO A 518 -4.78 -2.82 10.68
C PRO A 518 -5.98 -3.18 9.81
N THR A 519 -6.39 -2.30 8.89
CA THR A 519 -7.58 -2.49 8.04
C THR A 519 -7.25 -3.00 6.64
N ASP A 520 -5.97 -3.13 6.31
CA ASP A 520 -5.52 -3.55 4.99
C ASP A 520 -5.84 -5.03 4.70
N ALA A 521 -6.89 -5.26 3.90
CA ALA A 521 -7.42 -6.59 3.62
C ALA A 521 -6.39 -7.53 2.96
N VAL A 522 -5.48 -7.01 2.15
CA VAL A 522 -4.42 -7.81 1.50
C VAL A 522 -3.39 -8.26 2.51
N THR A 523 -2.92 -7.38 3.39
CA THR A 523 -1.96 -7.73 4.45
C THR A 523 -2.55 -8.76 5.40
N ILE A 524 -3.82 -8.61 5.80
CA ILE A 524 -4.53 -9.59 6.63
C ILE A 524 -4.57 -10.96 5.94
N ALA A 525 -4.92 -11.00 4.65
CA ALA A 525 -5.01 -12.24 3.90
C ALA A 525 -3.63 -12.89 3.68
N LEU A 526 -2.61 -12.10 3.34
CA LEU A 526 -1.22 -12.57 3.21
C LEU A 526 -0.67 -13.13 4.53
N LEU A 527 -0.96 -12.47 5.66
CA LEU A 527 -0.51 -12.92 6.97
C LEU A 527 -1.15 -14.26 7.32
N ARG A 528 -2.47 -14.39 7.10
CA ARG A 528 -3.20 -15.64 7.29
C ARG A 528 -2.64 -16.77 6.43
N GLN A 529 -2.44 -16.51 5.13
CA GLN A 529 -1.82 -17.46 4.20
C GLN A 529 -0.43 -17.90 4.68
N THR A 530 0.41 -16.95 5.12
CA THR A 530 1.77 -17.23 5.60
C THR A 530 1.73 -18.07 6.88
N GLN A 531 0.80 -17.79 7.79
CA GLN A 531 0.60 -18.57 9.02
C GLN A 531 0.12 -20.00 8.71
N GLU A 532 -0.82 -20.17 7.77
CA GLU A 532 -1.29 -21.48 7.32
C GLU A 532 -0.17 -22.31 6.69
N ASN A 533 0.68 -21.68 5.87
CA ASN A 533 1.83 -22.34 5.25
C ASN A 533 2.86 -22.75 6.31
N LEU A 534 3.18 -21.88 7.27
CA LEU A 534 4.07 -22.21 8.39
C LEU A 534 3.53 -23.35 9.25
N ALA A 535 2.22 -23.38 9.50
CA ALA A 535 1.59 -24.48 10.21
C ALA A 535 1.66 -25.78 9.40
N ALA A 536 1.48 -25.73 8.08
CA ALA A 536 1.59 -26.90 7.21
C ALA A 536 3.02 -27.45 7.11
N ASP A 537 4.04 -26.59 7.05
CA ASP A 537 5.46 -26.99 7.04
C ASP A 537 5.87 -27.65 8.37
N GLN A 538 5.25 -27.23 9.47
CA GLN A 538 5.44 -27.87 10.78
C GLN A 538 4.75 -29.24 10.87
N ASP A 539 3.74 -29.49 10.01
CA ASP A 539 2.89 -30.66 10.09
C ASP A 539 3.39 -31.82 9.22
N ARG A 540 4.39 -32.55 9.74
CA ARG A 540 4.87 -33.82 9.15
C ARG A 540 3.76 -34.84 8.92
N GLN A 541 2.62 -34.73 9.62
CA GLN A 541 1.46 -35.60 9.39
C GLN A 541 0.70 -35.25 8.12
N ARG A 542 0.55 -33.97 7.77
CA ARG A 542 -0.12 -33.57 6.52
C ARG A 542 0.68 -33.98 5.30
N GLN A 543 2.01 -33.83 5.33
CA GLN A 543 2.87 -34.30 4.24
C GLN A 543 2.82 -35.82 4.08
N ARG A 544 2.79 -36.58 5.19
CA ARG A 544 2.56 -38.03 5.18
C ARG A 544 1.18 -38.40 4.65
N ALA A 545 0.12 -37.69 5.06
CA ALA A 545 -1.24 -37.94 4.59
C ALA A 545 -1.40 -37.67 3.09
N ILE A 546 -0.73 -36.63 2.57
CA ILE A 546 -0.63 -36.33 1.14
C ILE A 546 0.07 -37.48 0.41
N ASP A 547 1.22 -37.92 0.90
CA ASP A 547 2.01 -38.98 0.26
C ASP A 547 1.30 -40.36 0.37
N GLU A 548 0.61 -40.66 1.47
CA GLU A 548 -0.28 -41.82 1.66
C GLU A 548 -1.49 -41.76 0.71
N SER A 549 -2.12 -40.60 0.56
CA SER A 549 -3.25 -40.41 -0.37
C SER A 549 -2.81 -40.57 -1.83
N VAL A 550 -1.61 -40.10 -2.18
CA VAL A 550 -0.99 -40.30 -3.50
C VAL A 550 -0.73 -41.78 -3.74
N GLN A 551 -0.17 -42.50 -2.76
CA GLN A 551 0.05 -43.94 -2.85
C GLN A 551 -1.26 -44.71 -2.97
N GLU A 552 -2.29 -44.34 -2.21
CA GLU A 552 -3.60 -44.98 -2.26
C GLU A 552 -4.30 -44.74 -3.61
N LEU A 553 -4.31 -43.51 -4.12
CA LEU A 553 -4.85 -43.20 -5.46
C LEU A 553 -4.08 -43.95 -6.56
N ALA A 554 -2.74 -43.97 -6.48
CA ALA A 554 -1.90 -44.68 -7.43
C ALA A 554 -2.13 -46.20 -7.36
N ALA A 555 -2.31 -46.77 -6.17
CA ALA A 555 -2.60 -48.19 -5.97
C ALA A 555 -3.99 -48.57 -6.51
N ARG A 556 -5.02 -47.74 -6.26
CA ARG A 556 -6.37 -47.91 -6.83
C ARG A 556 -6.35 -47.81 -8.36
N PHE A 557 -5.47 -46.97 -8.92
CA PHE A 557 -5.28 -46.86 -10.36
C PHE A 557 -4.63 -48.11 -10.96
N ARG A 558 -3.54 -48.60 -10.33
CA ARG A 558 -2.82 -49.81 -10.79
C ARG A 558 -3.66 -51.08 -10.63
N ASN A 559 -4.44 -51.18 -9.55
CA ASN A 559 -5.30 -52.32 -9.22
C ASN A 559 -6.70 -51.82 -8.83
N PRO A 560 -7.60 -51.60 -9.80
CA PRO A 560 -9.00 -51.30 -9.50
C PRO A 560 -9.60 -52.50 -8.76
N ALA A 561 -10.10 -52.27 -7.54
CA ALA A 561 -10.72 -53.33 -6.75
C ALA A 561 -11.88 -53.95 -7.57
N PRO A 562 -11.97 -55.30 -7.67
CA PRO A 562 -13.12 -55.93 -8.28
C PRO A 562 -14.37 -55.52 -7.51
N ARG A 563 -15.43 -55.12 -8.22
CA ARG A 563 -16.73 -54.80 -7.61
C ARG A 563 -17.12 -55.98 -6.71
N PRO A 564 -17.47 -55.75 -5.43
CA PRO A 564 -17.96 -56.83 -4.59
C PRO A 564 -19.16 -57.49 -5.28
N ALA A 565 -19.17 -58.82 -5.32
CA ALA A 565 -20.08 -59.66 -6.09
C ALA A 565 -21.57 -59.61 -5.65
N GLY A 566 -21.99 -58.54 -4.97
CA GLY A 566 -23.36 -58.26 -4.53
C GLY A 566 -23.86 -56.85 -4.82
N SER A 567 -23.10 -55.99 -5.53
CA SER A 567 -23.64 -54.71 -5.97
C SER A 567 -24.66 -54.98 -7.06
N GLY A 568 -25.94 -54.69 -6.80
CA GLY A 568 -26.98 -54.67 -7.84
C GLY A 568 -26.61 -53.77 -9.03
N ALA A 569 -27.50 -53.68 -10.02
CA ALA A 569 -27.27 -52.90 -11.23
C ALA A 569 -26.63 -51.53 -10.90
N PRO A 570 -25.55 -51.13 -11.63
CA PRO A 570 -24.82 -49.90 -11.33
C PRO A 570 -25.78 -48.71 -11.27
N ASP A 571 -25.68 -47.90 -10.21
CA ASP A 571 -26.52 -46.72 -10.04
C ASP A 571 -26.21 -45.70 -11.14
N ASP A 572 -27.09 -45.65 -12.13
CA ASP A 572 -26.99 -44.85 -13.35
C ASP A 572 -27.52 -43.42 -13.18
N TRP A 573 -28.09 -43.11 -12.01
CA TRP A 573 -28.83 -41.88 -11.77
C TRP A 573 -28.14 -40.95 -10.78
N THR A 574 -27.57 -41.52 -9.70
CA THR A 574 -27.01 -40.72 -8.60
C THR A 574 -25.80 -39.91 -9.06
N SER A 575 -25.81 -38.61 -8.74
CA SER A 575 -24.72 -37.69 -9.05
C SER A 575 -23.43 -38.13 -8.36
N PRO A 576 -22.28 -38.18 -9.06
CA PRO A 576 -21.00 -38.40 -8.40
C PRO A 576 -20.65 -37.20 -7.49
N ALA A 577 -19.75 -37.41 -6.54
CA ALA A 577 -19.18 -36.33 -5.74
C ALA A 577 -18.53 -35.29 -6.67
N LEU A 578 -18.97 -34.02 -6.58
CA LEU A 578 -18.47 -32.96 -7.44
C LEU A 578 -17.16 -32.42 -6.88
N ALA A 579 -16.05 -32.80 -7.50
CA ALA A 579 -14.75 -32.23 -7.21
C ALA A 579 -14.43 -31.05 -8.13
N ILE A 580 -13.88 -29.99 -7.55
CA ILE A 580 -13.51 -28.75 -8.22
C ILE A 580 -11.99 -28.57 -8.14
N SER A 581 -11.37 -28.10 -9.22
CA SER A 581 -9.99 -27.63 -9.19
C SER A 581 -9.94 -26.14 -9.52
N VAL A 582 -9.16 -25.37 -8.77
CA VAL A 582 -8.92 -23.94 -9.03
C VAL A 582 -7.52 -23.80 -9.60
N LEU A 583 -7.44 -23.38 -10.85
CA LEU A 583 -6.18 -23.16 -11.55
C LEU A 583 -5.60 -21.78 -11.17
N PRO A 584 -4.27 -21.59 -11.34
CA PRO A 584 -3.64 -20.31 -11.12
C PRO A 584 -4.32 -19.20 -11.89
N PHE A 585 -4.62 -18.11 -11.19
CA PHE A 585 -5.11 -16.91 -11.83
C PHE A 585 -3.96 -16.26 -12.60
N GLN A 586 -4.27 -15.74 -13.78
CA GLN A 586 -3.30 -14.95 -14.52
C GLN A 586 -3.31 -13.53 -13.96
N ASP A 587 -2.13 -13.04 -13.61
CA ASP A 587 -1.98 -11.64 -13.24
C ASP A 587 -1.75 -10.79 -14.50
N LEU A 588 -2.80 -10.09 -14.96
CA LEU A 588 -2.68 -9.08 -16.01
C LEU A 588 -2.56 -7.66 -15.42
N THR A 589 -2.34 -7.55 -14.10
CA THR A 589 -2.33 -6.29 -13.36
C THR A 589 -0.97 -5.60 -13.27
N LEU A 590 0.05 -5.99 -14.07
CA LEU A 590 1.10 -5.13 -14.70
C LEU A 590 2.55 -5.69 -14.65
N PRO A 591 3.32 -5.58 -15.75
CA PRO A 591 4.78 -5.43 -15.72
C PRO A 591 5.18 -4.00 -15.32
N GLY A 592 6.13 -3.81 -14.39
CA GLY A 592 6.71 -2.50 -14.04
C GLY A 592 5.84 -1.56 -13.19
N SER A 593 4.81 -2.10 -12.53
CA SER A 593 3.94 -1.36 -11.59
C SER A 593 4.60 -1.13 -10.24
N THR A 594 4.16 -0.09 -9.52
CA THR A 594 4.47 0.19 -8.10
C THR A 594 3.51 -0.52 -7.14
N GLY A 595 2.53 -1.27 -7.66
CA GLY A 595 1.50 -1.97 -6.90
C GLY A 595 1.96 -3.26 -6.22
N ARG A 596 1.01 -3.94 -5.57
CA ARG A 596 1.27 -5.19 -4.83
C ARG A 596 1.39 -6.39 -5.75
N VAL A 597 2.31 -7.30 -5.45
CA VAL A 597 2.53 -8.56 -6.20
C VAL A 597 1.94 -9.77 -5.48
N GLY A 598 1.73 -10.87 -6.20
CA GLY A 598 1.25 -12.14 -5.62
C GLY A 598 -0.26 -12.15 -5.36
N LEU A 599 -1.00 -11.15 -5.86
CA LEU A 599 -2.45 -11.07 -5.72
C LEU A 599 -3.17 -12.24 -6.39
N GLU A 600 -2.58 -12.80 -7.45
CA GLU A 600 -3.07 -13.95 -8.19
C GLU A 600 -3.07 -15.24 -7.35
N ALA A 601 -1.97 -15.49 -6.64
CA ALA A 601 -1.82 -16.64 -5.76
C ALA A 601 -2.68 -16.48 -4.50
N LEU A 602 -2.74 -15.26 -3.97
CA LEU A 602 -3.59 -14.91 -2.83
C LEU A 602 -5.07 -15.13 -3.16
N LEU A 603 -5.55 -14.61 -4.29
CA LEU A 603 -6.93 -14.79 -4.72
C LEU A 603 -7.26 -16.27 -4.96
N GLN A 604 -6.35 -17.02 -5.58
CA GLN A 604 -6.54 -18.46 -5.79
C GLN A 604 -6.79 -19.19 -4.46
N GLN A 605 -5.99 -18.92 -3.44
CA GLN A 605 -6.15 -19.54 -2.12
C GLN A 605 -7.45 -19.13 -1.43
N GLU A 606 -7.83 -17.86 -1.51
CA GLU A 606 -9.10 -17.39 -0.94
C GLU A 606 -10.31 -17.99 -1.68
N VAL A 607 -10.25 -18.18 -3.00
CA VAL A 607 -11.32 -18.88 -3.76
C VAL A 607 -11.43 -20.34 -3.34
N ILE A 608 -10.31 -21.04 -3.15
CA ILE A 608 -10.29 -22.42 -2.64
C ILE A 608 -10.95 -22.47 -1.26
N ARG A 609 -10.57 -21.57 -0.35
CA ARG A 609 -11.14 -21.45 1.00
C ARG A 609 -12.66 -21.26 0.96
N GLU A 610 -13.13 -20.31 0.16
CA GLU A 610 -14.57 -20.00 0.02
C GLU A 610 -15.37 -21.18 -0.57
N LEU A 611 -14.81 -21.90 -1.55
CA LEU A 611 -15.44 -23.11 -2.09
C LEU A 611 -15.46 -24.26 -1.07
N GLN A 612 -14.40 -24.46 -0.30
CA GLN A 612 -14.36 -25.45 0.79
C GLN A 612 -15.36 -25.13 1.89
N ALA A 613 -15.47 -23.87 2.30
CA ALA A 613 -16.44 -23.41 3.28
C ALA A 613 -17.90 -23.68 2.86
N ARG A 614 -18.15 -23.76 1.53
CA ARG A 614 -19.44 -24.11 0.92
C ARG A 614 -19.66 -25.61 0.74
N GLY A 615 -18.72 -26.45 1.18
CA GLY A 615 -18.83 -27.91 1.14
C GLY A 615 -18.39 -28.56 -0.17
N PHE A 616 -17.73 -27.83 -1.08
CA PHE A 616 -17.19 -28.43 -2.29
C PHE A 616 -15.90 -29.20 -2.00
N THR A 617 -15.75 -30.36 -2.66
CA THR A 617 -14.51 -31.14 -2.59
C THR A 617 -13.48 -30.50 -3.52
N MET A 618 -12.30 -30.17 -3.00
CA MET A 618 -11.22 -29.57 -3.78
C MET A 618 -10.18 -30.60 -4.18
N VAL A 619 -9.71 -30.53 -5.42
CA VAL A 619 -8.62 -31.36 -5.93
C VAL A 619 -7.42 -30.47 -6.24
N GLU A 620 -6.34 -30.66 -5.49
CA GLU A 620 -5.07 -29.98 -5.74
C GLU A 620 -4.32 -30.65 -6.90
N ARG A 621 -3.93 -29.87 -7.90
CA ARG A 621 -3.18 -30.39 -9.07
C ARG A 621 -1.79 -30.92 -8.71
N ARG A 622 -1.16 -30.41 -7.65
CA ARG A 622 0.14 -30.91 -7.14
C ARG A 622 0.09 -32.39 -6.75
N LEU A 623 -1.05 -32.86 -6.22
CA LEU A 623 -1.28 -34.28 -5.93
C LEU A 623 -1.35 -35.11 -7.22
N LEU A 624 -1.96 -34.57 -8.28
CA LEU A 624 -2.10 -35.24 -9.56
C LEU A 624 -0.77 -35.37 -10.31
N ASP A 625 0.05 -34.32 -10.34
CA ASP A 625 1.38 -34.39 -10.98
C ASP A 625 2.28 -35.41 -10.25
N LYS A 626 2.17 -35.50 -8.92
CA LYS A 626 2.84 -36.53 -8.11
C LYS A 626 2.31 -37.95 -8.41
N VAL A 627 1.00 -38.14 -8.51
CA VAL A 627 0.40 -39.44 -8.87
C VAL A 627 0.86 -39.86 -10.27
N LEU A 628 0.86 -38.97 -11.25
CA LEU A 628 1.32 -39.27 -12.61
C LEU A 628 2.80 -39.65 -12.65
N ALA A 629 3.65 -38.94 -11.88
CA ALA A 629 5.06 -39.28 -11.73
C ALA A 629 5.27 -40.65 -11.04
N GLU A 630 4.45 -40.97 -10.03
CA GLU A 630 4.50 -42.22 -9.29
C GLU A 630 4.02 -43.43 -10.12
N VAL A 631 3.02 -43.24 -10.99
CA VAL A 631 2.48 -44.31 -11.84
C VAL A 631 3.46 -44.69 -12.98
N LYS A 632 4.49 -43.87 -13.27
CA LYS A 632 5.58 -44.17 -14.24
C LYS A 632 5.08 -44.67 -15.62
N LEU A 633 4.02 -44.06 -16.15
CA LEU A 633 3.44 -44.47 -17.44
C LEU A 633 4.42 -44.22 -18.60
N GLY A 634 4.54 -45.20 -19.49
CA GLY A 634 5.30 -45.06 -20.74
C GLY A 634 4.57 -44.18 -21.77
N SER A 635 5.30 -43.61 -22.73
CA SER A 635 4.71 -42.77 -23.79
C SER A 635 3.69 -43.50 -24.68
N SER A 636 3.73 -44.83 -24.76
CA SER A 636 2.71 -45.63 -25.47
C SER A 636 1.43 -45.86 -24.66
N GLU A 637 1.52 -45.91 -23.34
CA GLU A 637 0.36 -46.06 -22.44
C GLU A 637 -0.41 -44.74 -22.32
N LEU A 638 0.28 -43.61 -22.36
CA LEU A 638 -0.33 -42.27 -22.44
C LEU A 638 -1.00 -41.99 -23.80
N ALA A 639 -0.72 -42.78 -24.84
CA ALA A 639 -1.32 -42.63 -26.17
C ALA A 639 -2.56 -43.50 -26.37
N ASP A 640 -2.82 -44.46 -25.47
CA ASP A 640 -4.01 -45.31 -25.50
C ASP A 640 -5.27 -44.52 -25.09
N GLN A 641 -6.30 -44.55 -25.94
CA GLN A 641 -7.52 -43.77 -25.76
C GLN A 641 -8.30 -44.19 -24.51
N ASP A 642 -8.30 -45.49 -24.18
CA ASP A 642 -8.95 -45.99 -22.94
C ASP A 642 -8.16 -45.63 -21.67
N THR A 643 -6.84 -45.54 -21.77
CA THR A 643 -5.96 -45.06 -20.70
C THR A 643 -6.08 -43.56 -20.53
N GLN A 644 -6.19 -42.77 -21.60
CA GLN A 644 -6.50 -41.33 -21.54
C GLN A 644 -7.89 -41.04 -21.01
N ILE A 645 -8.91 -41.83 -21.38
CA ILE A 645 -10.27 -41.72 -20.83
C ILE A 645 -10.28 -42.13 -19.35
N ARG A 646 -9.50 -43.14 -18.94
CA ARG A 646 -9.30 -43.46 -17.52
C ARG A 646 -8.55 -42.37 -16.79
N LEU A 647 -7.49 -41.80 -17.36
CA LEU A 647 -6.74 -40.66 -16.82
C LEU A 647 -7.63 -39.41 -16.71
N GLY A 648 -8.51 -39.18 -17.69
CA GLY A 648 -9.51 -38.11 -17.71
C GLY A 648 -10.63 -38.30 -16.69
N LYS A 649 -11.05 -39.55 -16.44
CA LYS A 649 -11.94 -39.93 -15.32
C LYS A 649 -11.25 -39.89 -13.95
N VAL A 650 -9.91 -39.95 -13.93
CA VAL A 650 -9.04 -39.91 -12.73
C VAL A 650 -8.49 -38.50 -12.45
N LEU A 651 -8.53 -37.59 -13.43
CA LEU A 651 -8.44 -36.15 -13.23
C LEU A 651 -9.68 -35.75 -12.42
N ALA A 652 -9.57 -35.89 -11.10
CA ALA A 652 -10.69 -36.02 -10.17
C ALA A 652 -11.64 -34.82 -10.13
N ALA A 653 -11.32 -33.71 -10.79
CA ALA A 653 -12.18 -32.54 -10.86
C ALA A 653 -13.11 -32.59 -12.08
N ARG A 654 -14.42 -32.56 -11.83
CA ARG A 654 -15.47 -32.42 -12.84
C ARG A 654 -15.57 -30.97 -13.37
N LEU A 655 -15.09 -30.00 -12.60
CA LEU A 655 -15.08 -28.59 -12.96
C LEU A 655 -13.71 -27.95 -12.67
N MET A 656 -13.15 -27.25 -13.66
CA MET A 656 -11.94 -26.45 -13.51
C MET A 656 -12.29 -24.96 -13.54
N VAL A 657 -12.01 -24.26 -12.44
CA VAL A 657 -12.19 -22.80 -12.32
C VAL A 657 -10.84 -22.13 -12.57
N SER A 658 -10.81 -21.15 -13.46
CA SER A 658 -9.62 -20.33 -13.71
C SER A 658 -10.03 -18.89 -13.96
N GLY A 659 -9.10 -17.96 -13.86
CA GLY A 659 -9.41 -16.58 -14.19
C GLY A 659 -8.19 -15.74 -14.49
N ALA A 660 -8.44 -14.50 -14.85
CA ALA A 660 -7.43 -13.47 -14.97
C ALA A 660 -7.84 -12.27 -14.11
N LEU A 661 -6.89 -11.78 -13.32
CA LEU A 661 -6.99 -10.49 -12.65
C LEU A 661 -6.74 -9.40 -13.67
N SER A 662 -7.61 -8.40 -13.69
CA SER A 662 -7.48 -7.24 -14.55
C SER A 662 -7.72 -5.97 -13.73
N PRO A 663 -6.92 -4.90 -13.91
CA PRO A 663 -7.22 -3.62 -13.31
C PRO A 663 -8.55 -3.11 -13.88
N GLN A 664 -9.47 -2.67 -13.02
CA GLN A 664 -10.67 -1.96 -13.43
C GLN A 664 -10.53 -0.49 -13.08
N GLY A 665 -10.59 0.37 -14.10
CA GLY A 665 -10.31 1.79 -13.96
C GLY A 665 -8.83 2.11 -14.01
N SER A 666 -8.55 3.40 -13.86
CA SER A 666 -7.24 4.02 -13.99
C SER A 666 -6.40 3.88 -12.71
N PRO A 667 -5.15 3.37 -12.76
CA PRO A 667 -4.20 3.43 -11.63
C PRO A 667 -4.06 4.87 -11.11
N PRO A 668 -3.67 5.15 -9.85
CA PRO A 668 -3.13 4.25 -8.83
C PRO A 668 -4.20 3.57 -7.96
N GLY A 669 -5.49 3.81 -8.21
CA GLY A 669 -6.61 3.31 -7.38
C GLY A 669 -7.63 2.42 -8.10
N GLY A 670 -7.30 1.93 -9.30
CA GLY A 670 -8.18 1.05 -10.06
C GLY A 670 -8.53 -0.21 -9.28
N ALA A 671 -9.82 -0.47 -9.08
CA ALA A 671 -10.30 -1.65 -8.38
C ALA A 671 -9.87 -2.90 -9.16
N VAL A 672 -9.25 -3.88 -8.52
CA VAL A 672 -8.87 -5.12 -9.21
C VAL A 672 -10.09 -6.03 -9.28
N GLY A 673 -10.50 -6.39 -10.50
CA GLY A 673 -11.55 -7.38 -10.73
C GLY A 673 -11.00 -8.64 -11.37
N ALA A 674 -11.87 -9.63 -11.53
CA ALA A 674 -11.50 -10.91 -12.11
C ALA A 674 -12.46 -11.31 -13.23
N THR A 675 -11.91 -11.76 -14.35
CA THR A 675 -12.69 -12.54 -15.31
C THR A 675 -12.49 -14.02 -14.99
N VAL A 676 -13.56 -14.70 -14.59
CA VAL A 676 -13.52 -16.09 -14.17
C VAL A 676 -14.26 -16.96 -15.18
N ARG A 677 -13.67 -18.11 -15.48
CA ARG A 677 -14.25 -19.15 -16.31
C ARG A 677 -14.24 -20.49 -15.59
N ALA A 678 -15.32 -21.24 -15.77
CA ALA A 678 -15.41 -22.63 -15.32
C ALA A 678 -15.53 -23.54 -16.55
N ILE A 679 -14.69 -24.55 -16.61
CA ILE A 679 -14.59 -25.51 -17.72
C ILE A 679 -15.02 -26.88 -17.19
N ASP A 680 -15.97 -27.49 -17.87
CA ASP A 680 -16.37 -28.88 -17.63
C ASP A 680 -15.30 -29.81 -18.24
N THR A 681 -14.72 -30.68 -17.44
CA THR A 681 -13.58 -31.52 -17.88
C THR A 681 -13.99 -32.71 -18.74
N GLU A 682 -15.24 -33.15 -18.65
CA GLU A 682 -15.77 -34.26 -19.45
C GLU A 682 -16.15 -33.80 -20.86
N THR A 683 -16.76 -32.62 -20.97
CA THR A 683 -17.26 -32.09 -22.24
C THR A 683 -16.35 -31.04 -22.87
N THR A 684 -15.36 -30.54 -22.14
CA THR A 684 -14.49 -29.39 -22.49
C THR A 684 -15.24 -28.07 -22.72
N GLN A 685 -16.54 -28.02 -22.42
CA GLN A 685 -17.37 -26.84 -22.62
C GLN A 685 -17.21 -25.83 -21.48
N LEU A 686 -17.43 -24.55 -21.81
CA LEU A 686 -17.48 -23.49 -20.81
C LEU A 686 -18.79 -23.59 -20.02
N ALA A 687 -18.69 -24.05 -18.78
CA ALA A 687 -19.79 -24.04 -17.83
C ALA A 687 -20.13 -22.61 -17.39
N MET A 688 -19.13 -21.72 -17.28
CA MET A 688 -19.30 -20.33 -16.86
C MET A 688 -18.25 -19.43 -17.51
N VAL A 689 -18.65 -18.19 -17.85
CA VAL A 689 -17.73 -17.05 -17.97
C VAL A 689 -18.41 -15.87 -17.29
N LYS A 690 -17.80 -15.31 -16.24
CA LYS A 690 -18.32 -14.15 -15.51
C LYS A 690 -17.21 -13.15 -15.23
N ALA A 691 -17.57 -11.88 -15.32
CA ALA A 691 -16.75 -10.78 -14.84
C ALA A 691 -17.20 -10.43 -13.42
N GLU A 692 -16.34 -10.68 -12.44
CA GLU A 692 -16.59 -10.34 -11.05
C GLU A 692 -15.99 -8.97 -10.75
N ARG A 693 -16.86 -8.09 -10.23
CA ARG A 693 -16.49 -6.73 -9.85
C ARG A 693 -16.43 -6.65 -8.33
N PRO A 694 -15.37 -6.05 -7.76
CA PRO A 694 -15.34 -5.81 -6.33
C PRO A 694 -16.42 -4.78 -5.94
N ALA A 695 -16.81 -4.81 -4.66
CA ALA A 695 -17.56 -3.71 -4.06
C ALA A 695 -16.73 -2.41 -4.10
N ALA A 696 -17.39 -1.25 -4.07
CA ALA A 696 -16.70 0.04 -4.03
C ALA A 696 -15.74 0.10 -2.83
N GLY A 697 -14.47 0.45 -3.07
CA GLY A 697 -13.42 0.55 -2.04
C GLY A 697 -12.10 -0.11 -2.43
N PRO A 698 -11.14 -0.21 -1.48
CA PRO A 698 -9.86 -0.86 -1.69
C PRO A 698 -10.02 -2.34 -2.06
N PHE A 699 -9.04 -2.89 -2.79
CA PHE A 699 -9.07 -4.30 -3.17
C PHE A 699 -9.13 -5.21 -1.93
N ASN A 700 -10.17 -6.06 -1.87
CA ASN A 700 -10.35 -7.07 -0.85
C ASN A 700 -10.38 -8.46 -1.50
N PRO A 701 -9.31 -9.26 -1.34
CA PRO A 701 -9.22 -10.57 -1.99
C PRO A 701 -10.29 -11.55 -1.49
N GLY A 702 -10.66 -11.51 -0.21
CA GLY A 702 -11.70 -12.37 0.36
C GLY A 702 -13.09 -12.03 -0.17
N ALA A 703 -13.42 -10.75 -0.29
CA ALA A 703 -14.71 -10.33 -0.85
C ALA A 703 -14.84 -10.72 -2.34
N LEU A 704 -13.78 -10.55 -3.12
CA LEU A 704 -13.77 -10.98 -4.52
C LEU A 704 -13.86 -12.52 -4.63
N ALA A 705 -13.12 -13.25 -3.80
CA ALA A 705 -13.18 -14.71 -3.74
C ALA A 705 -14.59 -15.22 -3.38
N ALA A 706 -15.26 -14.60 -2.41
CA ALA A 706 -16.61 -14.96 -2.01
C ALA A 706 -17.61 -14.75 -3.17
N SER A 707 -17.47 -13.67 -3.95
CA SER A 707 -18.28 -13.42 -5.14
C SER A 707 -18.04 -14.47 -6.22
N ILE A 708 -16.77 -14.80 -6.49
CA ILE A 708 -16.38 -15.87 -7.43
C ILE A 708 -16.99 -17.22 -6.99
N ALA A 709 -16.82 -17.59 -5.73
CA ALA A 709 -17.31 -18.85 -5.18
C ALA A 709 -18.85 -18.93 -5.22
N GLN A 710 -19.54 -17.82 -4.96
CA GLN A 710 -20.99 -17.72 -5.11
C GLN A 710 -21.43 -17.98 -6.56
N SER A 711 -20.75 -17.35 -7.52
CA SER A 711 -21.02 -17.53 -8.94
C SER A 711 -20.76 -18.96 -9.44
N VAL A 712 -19.69 -19.59 -8.96
CA VAL A 712 -19.39 -21.01 -9.24
C VAL A 712 -20.47 -21.90 -8.64
N ALA A 713 -20.83 -21.70 -7.36
CA ALA A 713 -21.86 -22.48 -6.68
C ALA A 713 -23.23 -22.38 -7.36
N GLN A 714 -23.62 -21.18 -7.78
CA GLN A 714 -24.86 -20.95 -8.52
C GLN A 714 -24.85 -21.68 -9.86
N THR A 715 -23.75 -21.57 -10.62
CA THR A 715 -23.61 -22.27 -11.91
C THR A 715 -23.72 -23.78 -11.73
N ILE A 716 -23.11 -24.31 -10.67
CA ILE A 716 -23.18 -25.73 -10.33
C ILE A 716 -24.62 -26.15 -10.05
N ALA A 717 -25.32 -25.41 -9.18
CA ALA A 717 -26.71 -25.71 -8.83
C ALA A 717 -27.66 -25.66 -10.05
N GLU A 718 -27.42 -24.76 -11.00
CA GLU A 718 -28.23 -24.60 -12.21
C GLU A 718 -27.94 -25.66 -13.28
N LYS A 719 -26.66 -25.93 -13.58
CA LYS A 719 -26.27 -26.82 -14.68
C LYS A 719 -26.10 -28.29 -14.28
N TYR A 720 -25.84 -28.56 -12.99
CA TYR A 720 -25.55 -29.88 -12.46
C TYR A 720 -26.41 -30.18 -11.23
N PRO A 721 -27.75 -30.29 -11.39
CA PRO A 721 -28.64 -30.58 -10.28
C PRO A 721 -28.29 -31.93 -9.65
N LEU A 722 -28.27 -31.98 -8.31
CA LEU A 722 -28.01 -33.22 -7.58
C LEU A 722 -29.13 -34.21 -7.84
N LYS A 723 -28.75 -35.39 -8.33
CA LYS A 723 -29.63 -36.53 -8.57
C LYS A 723 -29.27 -37.61 -7.58
N GLY A 724 -30.28 -38.25 -7.00
CA GLY A 724 -30.07 -39.33 -6.05
C GLY A 724 -31.24 -40.29 -6.05
N ARG A 725 -31.23 -41.19 -5.08
CA ARG A 725 -32.26 -42.17 -4.85
C ARG A 725 -32.69 -42.16 -3.39
N LEU A 726 -33.97 -42.46 -3.20
CA LEU A 726 -34.55 -42.71 -1.91
C LEU A 726 -34.08 -44.08 -1.39
N VAL A 727 -33.43 -44.10 -0.23
CA VAL A 727 -32.92 -45.32 0.41
C VAL A 727 -34.01 -45.99 1.22
N GLN A 728 -34.73 -45.20 2.02
CA GLN A 728 -35.80 -45.66 2.92
C GLN A 728 -36.72 -44.49 3.26
N VAL A 729 -37.99 -44.77 3.56
CA VAL A 729 -38.96 -43.82 4.13
C VAL A 729 -39.60 -44.48 5.34
N ASP A 730 -39.52 -43.81 6.49
CA ASP A 730 -40.16 -44.20 7.75
C ASP A 730 -41.06 -43.05 8.20
N GLY A 731 -42.37 -43.15 7.92
CA GLY A 731 -43.33 -42.10 8.25
C GLY A 731 -43.08 -40.81 7.47
N ASP A 732 -42.81 -39.71 8.18
CA ASP A 732 -42.49 -38.40 7.58
C ASP A 732 -40.98 -38.22 7.33
N VAL A 733 -40.14 -39.21 7.63
CA VAL A 733 -38.68 -39.13 7.44
C VAL A 733 -38.26 -39.99 6.24
N ALA A 734 -37.48 -39.41 5.34
CA ALA A 734 -36.83 -40.09 4.22
C ALA A 734 -35.31 -40.05 4.36
N ILE A 735 -34.67 -41.16 4.02
CA ILE A 735 -33.23 -41.30 3.88
C ILE A 735 -32.89 -41.27 2.40
N ILE A 736 -31.94 -40.43 2.00
CA ILE A 736 -31.47 -40.31 0.61
C ILE A 736 -29.99 -40.68 0.51
N ASN A 737 -29.57 -41.23 -0.63
CA ASN A 737 -28.18 -41.67 -0.88
C ASN A 737 -27.23 -40.52 -1.27
N LEU A 738 -27.52 -39.31 -0.80
CA LEU A 738 -26.73 -38.11 -1.02
C LEU A 738 -26.38 -37.50 0.34
N GLY A 739 -25.15 -37.02 0.49
CA GLY A 739 -24.61 -36.54 1.77
C GLY A 739 -23.62 -35.39 1.58
N LYS A 740 -22.80 -35.11 2.60
CA LYS A 740 -21.81 -34.03 2.59
C LYS A 740 -20.86 -34.12 1.40
N LYS A 741 -20.40 -35.32 1.03
CA LYS A 741 -19.53 -35.53 -0.16
C LYS A 741 -20.16 -35.10 -1.48
N HIS A 742 -21.49 -35.14 -1.55
CA HIS A 742 -22.25 -34.76 -2.73
C HIS A 742 -22.64 -33.28 -2.72
N GLY A 743 -22.23 -32.52 -1.69
CA GLY A 743 -22.60 -31.11 -1.53
C GLY A 743 -24.01 -30.90 -0.98
N VAL A 744 -24.60 -31.90 -0.30
CA VAL A 744 -25.91 -31.74 0.35
C VAL A 744 -25.80 -30.91 1.62
N ALA A 745 -26.71 -29.95 1.79
CA ALA A 745 -26.80 -29.12 3.00
C ALA A 745 -28.18 -29.25 3.69
N PRO A 746 -28.27 -29.05 5.02
CA PRO A 746 -29.54 -28.92 5.71
C PRO A 746 -30.44 -27.84 5.08
N GLY A 747 -31.74 -28.11 5.00
CA GLY A 747 -32.75 -27.26 4.36
C GLY A 747 -32.87 -27.44 2.84
N GLN A 748 -31.96 -28.18 2.20
CA GLN A 748 -32.02 -28.43 0.76
C GLN A 748 -33.24 -29.29 0.40
N GLN A 749 -33.90 -28.98 -0.71
CA GLN A 749 -35.10 -29.65 -1.16
C GLN A 749 -34.83 -30.58 -2.35
N PHE A 750 -35.45 -31.76 -2.32
CA PHE A 750 -35.42 -32.76 -3.38
C PHE A 750 -36.83 -33.13 -3.80
N ASN A 751 -37.10 -33.09 -5.10
CA ASN A 751 -38.34 -33.58 -5.67
C ASN A 751 -38.23 -35.09 -5.87
N VAL A 752 -39.19 -35.85 -5.33
CA VAL A 752 -39.33 -37.29 -5.62
C VAL A 752 -40.11 -37.45 -6.91
N LEU A 753 -39.57 -38.23 -7.83
CA LEU A 753 -40.12 -38.42 -9.17
C LEU A 753 -40.91 -39.72 -9.26
N SER A 754 -42.04 -39.69 -9.98
CA SER A 754 -42.80 -40.90 -10.33
C SER A 754 -41.94 -41.83 -11.19
N GLN A 755 -42.14 -43.15 -11.05
CA GLN A 755 -41.81 -44.09 -12.12
C GLN A 755 -42.74 -43.76 -13.30
N GLY A 756 -42.27 -42.93 -14.22
CA GLY A 756 -43.07 -42.44 -15.34
C GLY A 756 -43.50 -43.55 -16.29
N GLN A 757 -44.52 -43.28 -17.10
CA GLN A 757 -44.84 -44.10 -18.28
C GLN A 757 -43.70 -43.98 -19.32
N PRO A 758 -43.27 -45.09 -19.96
CA PRO A 758 -42.27 -45.03 -21.01
C PRO A 758 -42.78 -44.20 -22.19
N ILE A 759 -41.92 -43.33 -22.69
CA ILE A 759 -42.11 -42.56 -23.91
C ILE A 759 -41.42 -43.37 -25.01
N GLU A 760 -42.19 -44.00 -25.87
CA GLU A 760 -41.69 -44.89 -26.91
C GLU A 760 -41.76 -44.25 -28.30
N LEU A 761 -40.75 -44.52 -29.13
CA LEU A 761 -40.78 -44.26 -30.56
C LEU A 761 -40.25 -45.49 -31.27
N ASN A 762 -41.07 -46.10 -32.14
CA ASN A 762 -40.73 -47.29 -32.92
C ASN A 762 -40.23 -48.48 -32.07
N GLY A 763 -40.88 -48.75 -30.94
CA GLY A 763 -40.51 -49.84 -30.03
C GLY A 763 -39.24 -49.59 -29.21
N ARG A 764 -38.63 -48.39 -29.33
CA ARG A 764 -37.52 -47.95 -28.48
C ARG A 764 -38.01 -46.97 -27.45
N ILE A 765 -37.80 -47.27 -26.17
CA ILE A 765 -38.05 -46.34 -25.06
C ILE A 765 -37.05 -45.20 -25.17
N LEU A 766 -37.54 -44.00 -25.47
CA LEU A 766 -36.77 -42.75 -25.53
C LEU A 766 -36.62 -42.09 -24.15
N GLY A 767 -37.54 -42.35 -23.23
CA GLY A 767 -37.51 -41.78 -21.89
C GLY A 767 -38.73 -42.20 -21.07
N TYR A 768 -38.94 -41.56 -19.94
CA TYR A 768 -40.10 -41.76 -19.08
C TYR A 768 -40.71 -40.41 -18.72
N ARG A 769 -42.04 -40.31 -18.63
CA ARG A 769 -42.72 -39.08 -18.19
C ARG A 769 -42.61 -38.96 -16.66
N GLU A 770 -41.63 -38.22 -16.18
CA GLU A 770 -41.40 -37.99 -14.75
C GLU A 770 -42.30 -36.86 -14.22
N THR A 771 -43.08 -37.12 -13.17
CA THR A 771 -43.88 -36.13 -12.44
C THR A 771 -43.44 -36.07 -10.99
N ARG A 772 -43.50 -34.90 -10.34
CA ARG A 772 -43.18 -34.79 -8.91
C ARG A 772 -44.31 -35.41 -8.10
N ILE A 773 -43.98 -36.37 -7.24
CA ILE A 773 -44.94 -37.05 -6.35
C ILE A 773 -44.74 -36.73 -4.87
N ALA A 774 -43.60 -36.18 -4.47
CA ALA A 774 -43.36 -35.67 -3.12
C ALA A 774 -42.17 -34.71 -3.12
N GLN A 775 -41.97 -34.01 -2.01
CA GLN A 775 -40.80 -33.19 -1.76
C GLN A 775 -40.14 -33.59 -0.44
N ILE A 776 -38.82 -33.69 -0.43
CA ILE A 776 -38.01 -34.00 0.75
C ILE A 776 -37.22 -32.74 1.11
N THR A 777 -37.35 -32.26 2.34
CA THR A 777 -36.51 -31.18 2.88
C THR A 777 -35.49 -31.79 3.83
N VAL A 778 -34.21 -31.68 3.49
CA VAL A 778 -33.11 -32.24 4.28
C VAL A 778 -33.06 -31.61 5.66
N THR A 779 -32.98 -32.44 6.71
CA THR A 779 -32.89 -32.02 8.11
C THR A 779 -31.51 -32.31 8.70
N GLU A 780 -30.92 -33.45 8.36
CA GLU A 780 -29.61 -33.89 8.84
C GLU A 780 -28.79 -34.47 7.68
N VAL A 781 -27.49 -34.17 7.66
CA VAL A 781 -26.59 -34.63 6.59
C VAL A 781 -25.42 -35.40 7.20
N GLN A 782 -25.23 -36.64 6.75
CA GLN A 782 -24.07 -37.48 7.02
C GLN A 782 -23.12 -37.49 5.81
N GLU A 783 -22.04 -38.25 5.90
CA GLU A 783 -20.97 -38.26 4.89
C GLU A 783 -21.48 -38.67 3.50
N LEU A 784 -22.19 -39.80 3.42
CA LEU A 784 -22.70 -40.40 2.19
C LEU A 784 -24.23 -40.37 2.04
N LEU A 785 -24.96 -40.02 3.10
CA LEU A 785 -26.43 -40.04 3.12
C LEU A 785 -26.98 -38.83 3.89
N ALA A 786 -28.26 -38.56 3.73
CA ALA A 786 -28.95 -37.49 4.44
C ALA A 786 -30.37 -37.93 4.82
N PHE A 787 -30.86 -37.34 5.91
CA PHE A 787 -32.23 -37.50 6.39
C PHE A 787 -33.00 -36.23 6.04
N GLY A 788 -34.27 -36.38 5.68
CA GLY A 788 -35.13 -35.24 5.40
C GLY A 788 -36.59 -35.53 5.69
N ARG A 789 -37.35 -34.46 5.94
CA ARG A 789 -38.79 -34.54 6.14
C ARG A 789 -39.50 -34.56 4.79
N VAL A 790 -40.43 -35.49 4.63
CA VAL A 790 -41.28 -35.64 3.44
C VAL A 790 -42.51 -34.74 3.54
N ALA A 791 -42.85 -34.05 2.46
CA ALA A 791 -44.05 -33.23 2.33
C ALA A 791 -44.69 -33.41 0.93
N GLY A 792 -45.98 -33.06 0.83
CA GLY A 792 -46.69 -33.00 -0.45
C GLY A 792 -46.80 -34.34 -1.19
N VAL A 793 -46.99 -35.44 -0.45
CA VAL A 793 -47.07 -36.80 -1.01
C VAL A 793 -48.35 -36.96 -1.82
N GLN A 794 -48.22 -37.17 -3.12
CA GLN A 794 -49.30 -37.41 -4.09
C GLN A 794 -49.41 -38.89 -4.49
N ALA A 795 -48.37 -39.69 -4.24
CA ALA A 795 -48.33 -41.13 -4.50
C ALA A 795 -47.41 -41.85 -3.49
N PRO A 796 -47.59 -43.17 -3.24
CA PRO A 796 -46.75 -43.94 -2.33
C PRO A 796 -45.26 -43.84 -2.67
N LEU A 797 -44.43 -43.61 -1.65
CA LEU A 797 -42.98 -43.55 -1.79
C LEU A 797 -42.37 -44.94 -1.67
N ALA A 798 -41.37 -45.23 -2.50
CA ALA A 798 -40.72 -46.53 -2.55
C ALA A 798 -39.19 -46.39 -2.61
N ARG A 799 -38.50 -47.39 -2.07
CA ARG A 799 -37.05 -47.51 -2.17
C ARG A 799 -36.61 -47.46 -3.65
N ASN A 800 -35.44 -46.86 -3.89
CA ASN A 800 -34.84 -46.62 -5.20
C ASN A 800 -35.59 -45.63 -6.11
N GLN A 801 -36.64 -44.93 -5.63
CA GLN A 801 -37.24 -43.83 -6.39
C GLN A 801 -36.22 -42.72 -6.66
N ARG A 802 -36.28 -42.17 -7.88
CA ARG A 802 -35.41 -41.08 -8.31
C ARG A 802 -35.80 -39.80 -7.59
N ILE A 803 -34.80 -39.12 -7.07
CA ILE A 803 -34.93 -37.77 -6.52
C ILE A 803 -34.02 -36.81 -7.28
N ILE A 804 -34.42 -35.54 -7.34
CA ILE A 804 -33.62 -34.49 -7.96
C ILE A 804 -33.78 -33.16 -7.24
N ALA A 805 -32.66 -32.46 -7.03
CA ALA A 805 -32.63 -31.08 -6.55
C ALA A 805 -32.89 -30.14 -7.74
N ARG A 806 -34.16 -29.80 -8.00
CA ARG A 806 -34.54 -28.73 -8.94
C ARG A 806 -35.22 -27.61 -8.17
N LYS A 807 -34.89 -26.36 -8.52
CA LYS A 807 -35.79 -25.24 -8.23
C LYS A 807 -37.00 -25.36 -9.16
N GLU A 808 -38.19 -25.17 -8.59
CA GLU A 808 -39.43 -25.07 -9.37
C GLU A 808 -39.39 -23.91 -10.36
#